data_AF-A0A1G1ZTT0-F1
#
_entry.id   AF-A0A1G1ZTT0-F1
#
_cell.length_a   1.000
_cell.length_b   1.000
_cell.length_c   1.000
_cell.angle_alpha   90.00
_cell.angle_beta   90.00
_cell.angle_gamma   90.00
#
_symmetry.space_group_name_H-M   'P 1'
#
loop_
_entity.id
_entity.type
_entity.pdbx_description
1 polymer ?
#
loop_
_entity_poly.entity_id
_entity_poly.type
_entity_poly.pdbx_seq_one_letter_code
_entity_poly.pdbx_strand_id
1 'polypeptide(L)'
;MNKPEEKKVDQPVVEERKQPGVDIAALTSRWDYGAEGSRVGLLLQMKERIEEAKADFLVVVGGMVNQRAVLNTLKKIIENERERYVELKAEFQVLQKEYQALAAQLKQSPQNQELSLKVRKIIRQIVKKEKEVLNAKPRSSKQLVADQIELLANSVNQDLPKLFRSDGKRMKIYVVTSLAYDGEIGRKVVKRLLELRRSEDDIRYLSSRRPEDTTFRVPLQKSGKTFAVVVPNKGVWRSLYYSTYPDRLIQDEMQRTSQKPCDVYAVGCFASSINRRDGELPYQRISIPALHKLEDVVTAENMIGVRIVRFMPNEQVQPVLTISFKDFVSEERKYIASPSDCSKTEFSIVEEVKKSGEVSIGMLEDELGVTRFKLLRALTTLVKRKRAKVGLVYDEDSQKYGFASEWFQRMIRYTWPDKAAWTKDVLAGFGCLHGGSVHTAYKFFVQQLPGLLVAHEVKYLLAVGDLTEGLKHNLALRGEVYGGMNNTWQEKATAYMMAEVLLEVLNVRLEKALKEKDVKKMSAQEMTALVSDSLMTFLYWIGNHDDWSSDFGYDPLAMFDATLKEELGSGLEKIKNKYGLSQISVPEVLKHKVILMQKGKPYTMPSGVTIDGAHYYAGRTQTSSTWLQRALSQLKAQLVWVANFHVAEIVEKWEAHSGLRVAMQLPTLKSKSSFEENKGKTTDFGVGLLKVWSHKGRVMVSETNFLGVNPRESLSNKDIVRGLLRDAGVGKWVDLKEIQ
;
A
#
# COMPACT_ATOMS: atom_id res chain seq x y z
N MET A 1 10.89 41.72 -32.77
CA MET A 1 10.79 41.36 -31.34
C MET A 1 9.96 40.09 -31.25
N ASN A 2 10.63 38.94 -31.23
CA ASN A 2 9.98 37.64 -31.18
C ASN A 2 9.60 37.31 -29.73
N LYS A 3 8.38 36.82 -29.55
CA LYS A 3 7.88 36.29 -28.27
C LYS A 3 8.79 35.15 -27.81
N PRO A 4 9.07 35.00 -26.50
CA PRO A 4 9.78 33.85 -26.01
C PRO A 4 8.91 32.61 -26.21
N GLU A 5 9.45 31.60 -26.90
CA GLU A 5 8.88 30.27 -26.93
C GLU A 5 8.87 29.71 -25.51
N GLU A 6 7.66 29.48 -24.98
CA GLU A 6 7.46 28.67 -23.79
C GLU A 6 8.01 27.27 -24.07
N LYS A 7 9.15 26.94 -23.46
CA LYS A 7 9.63 25.56 -23.35
C LYS A 7 8.51 24.74 -22.69
N LYS A 8 7.90 23.86 -23.48
CA LYS A 8 7.12 22.73 -22.96
C LYS A 8 8.03 21.90 -22.07
N VAL A 9 7.87 22.06 -20.77
CA VAL A 9 8.45 21.18 -19.76
C VAL A 9 7.66 19.87 -19.81
N ASP A 10 8.34 18.75 -19.94
CA ASP A 10 7.76 17.41 -19.95
C ASP A 10 6.83 17.22 -18.75
N GLN A 11 5.55 17.03 -19.06
CA GLN A 11 4.52 16.78 -18.07
C GLN A 11 4.65 15.35 -17.52
N PRO A 12 4.50 15.12 -16.20
CA PRO A 12 4.35 13.78 -15.67
C PRO A 12 2.91 13.32 -15.92
N VAL A 13 2.59 13.00 -17.16
CA VAL A 13 1.55 12.02 -17.43
C VAL A 13 2.17 10.67 -17.10
N VAL A 14 1.43 9.80 -16.40
CA VAL A 14 1.66 8.36 -16.56
C VAL A 14 1.30 8.05 -18.02
N GLU A 15 2.20 8.41 -18.94
CA GLU A 15 2.10 8.17 -20.36
C GLU A 15 2.77 6.84 -20.70
N GLU A 16 2.41 5.81 -19.94
CA GLU A 16 2.21 4.53 -20.58
C GLU A 16 0.97 4.71 -21.47
N ARG A 17 1.20 4.93 -22.77
CA ARG A 17 0.22 4.53 -23.78
C ARG A 17 -0.23 3.13 -23.36
N LYS A 18 -1.55 2.92 -23.15
CA LYS A 18 -2.09 1.59 -22.82
C LYS A 18 -1.50 0.62 -23.83
N GLN A 19 -0.55 -0.20 -23.39
CA GLN A 19 0.03 -1.20 -24.26
C GLN A 19 -1.11 -2.13 -24.67
N PRO A 20 -1.24 -2.47 -25.96
CA PRO A 20 -2.26 -3.40 -26.40
C PRO A 20 -2.15 -4.70 -25.59
N GLY A 21 -3.26 -5.19 -25.07
CA GLY A 21 -3.29 -6.40 -24.23
C GLY A 21 -3.21 -6.19 -22.72
N VAL A 22 -3.12 -4.96 -22.18
CA VAL A 22 -3.04 -4.75 -20.72
C VAL A 22 -4.40 -4.50 -20.09
N ASP A 23 -4.76 -5.25 -19.04
CA ASP A 23 -5.86 -4.93 -18.14
C ASP A 23 -5.34 -4.21 -16.88
N ILE A 24 -6.03 -3.16 -16.43
CA ILE A 24 -5.62 -2.41 -15.22
C ILE A 24 -6.77 -2.46 -14.21
N ALA A 25 -6.53 -3.10 -13.06
CA ALA A 25 -7.51 -3.21 -11.98
C ALA A 25 -7.15 -2.27 -10.83
N ALA A 26 -8.12 -1.50 -10.36
CA ALA A 26 -8.03 -0.80 -9.08
C ALA A 26 -8.66 -1.64 -7.98
N LEU A 27 -7.98 -1.77 -6.84
CA LEU A 27 -8.35 -2.63 -5.72
C LEU A 27 -8.47 -1.79 -4.44
N THR A 28 -9.58 -1.98 -3.74
CA THR A 28 -9.88 -1.33 -2.46
C THR A 28 -10.63 -2.30 -1.55
N SER A 29 -10.58 -2.07 -0.24
CA SER A 29 -11.27 -2.88 0.76
C SER A 29 -11.66 -2.01 1.95
N ARG A 30 -12.57 -2.49 2.80
CA ARG A 30 -12.95 -1.83 4.07
C ARG A 30 -13.28 -0.36 3.86
N TRP A 31 -14.33 -0.08 3.10
CA TRP A 31 -14.97 1.23 3.09
C TRP A 31 -15.72 1.46 4.41
N ASP A 32 -16.16 0.37 5.04
CA ASP A 32 -16.79 0.31 6.36
C ASP A 32 -17.87 1.39 6.54
N TYR A 33 -18.72 1.55 5.52
CA TYR A 33 -19.83 2.48 5.59
C TYR A 33 -20.72 2.19 6.80
N GLY A 34 -21.15 3.26 7.47
CA GLY A 34 -21.88 3.19 8.73
C GLY A 34 -20.99 3.16 9.99
N ALA A 35 -19.67 3.00 9.86
CA ALA A 35 -18.72 3.19 10.96
C ALA A 35 -18.24 4.65 11.07
N GLU A 36 -17.77 5.06 12.25
CA GLU A 36 -17.29 6.42 12.51
C GLU A 36 -16.10 6.78 11.61
N GLY A 37 -15.27 5.79 11.29
CA GLY A 37 -14.10 5.92 10.41
C GLY A 37 -14.38 6.12 8.92
N SER A 38 -15.61 5.96 8.44
CA SER A 38 -15.93 6.14 7.00
C SER A 38 -15.63 7.57 6.53
N ARG A 39 -15.16 7.76 5.29
CA ARG A 39 -14.81 9.10 4.75
C ARG A 39 -15.15 9.22 3.26
N VAL A 40 -16.09 10.08 2.92
CA VAL A 40 -16.39 10.44 1.52
C VAL A 40 -15.18 11.09 0.86
N GLY A 41 -14.40 11.88 1.61
CA GLY A 41 -13.14 12.46 1.12
C GLY A 41 -12.16 11.41 0.59
N LEU A 42 -12.08 10.22 1.19
CA LEU A 42 -11.21 9.14 0.71
C LEU A 42 -11.73 8.49 -0.58
N LEU A 43 -13.05 8.41 -0.77
CA LEU A 43 -13.64 7.90 -2.01
C LEU A 43 -13.41 8.85 -3.18
N LEU A 44 -13.46 10.15 -2.94
CA LEU A 44 -13.12 11.16 -3.95
C LEU A 44 -11.64 11.08 -4.32
N GLN A 45 -10.77 10.90 -3.33
CA GLN A 45 -9.35 10.66 -3.58
C GLN A 45 -9.10 9.36 -4.35
N MET A 46 -9.77 8.27 -3.98
CA MET A 46 -9.75 7.01 -4.72
C MET A 46 -10.15 7.25 -6.18
N LYS A 47 -11.26 7.93 -6.46
CA LYS A 47 -11.70 8.24 -7.82
C LYS A 47 -10.59 8.90 -8.62
N GLU A 48 -10.07 10.01 -8.10
CA GLU A 48 -9.09 10.83 -8.81
C GLU A 48 -7.85 10.01 -9.17
N ARG A 49 -7.36 9.20 -8.23
CA ARG A 49 -6.16 8.38 -8.43
C ARG A 49 -6.38 7.20 -9.37
N ILE A 50 -7.55 6.57 -9.34
CA ILE A 50 -7.91 5.47 -10.24
C ILE A 50 -8.04 5.97 -11.69
N GLU A 51 -8.67 7.12 -11.89
CA GLU A 51 -8.83 7.73 -13.21
C GLU A 51 -7.47 8.16 -13.78
N GLU A 52 -6.61 8.75 -12.95
CA GLU A 52 -5.22 9.08 -13.33
C GLU A 52 -4.39 7.84 -13.69
N ALA A 53 -4.57 6.74 -12.96
CA ALA A 53 -3.94 5.45 -13.27
C ALA A 53 -4.54 4.78 -14.52
N LYS A 54 -5.58 5.36 -15.13
CA LYS A 54 -6.29 4.88 -16.32
C LYS A 54 -6.84 3.46 -16.14
N ALA A 55 -7.28 3.12 -14.93
CA ALA A 55 -7.82 1.80 -14.62
C ALA A 55 -9.00 1.44 -15.55
N ASP A 56 -9.15 0.16 -15.85
CA ASP A 56 -10.27 -0.35 -16.65
C ASP A 56 -11.50 -0.66 -15.79
N PHE A 57 -11.29 -1.08 -14.54
CA PHE A 57 -12.35 -1.39 -13.58
C PHE A 57 -11.86 -1.27 -12.13
N LEU A 58 -12.80 -1.15 -11.20
CA LEU A 58 -12.59 -1.16 -9.74
C LEU A 58 -13.11 -2.46 -9.14
N VAL A 59 -12.40 -3.02 -8.16
CA VAL A 59 -12.87 -4.13 -7.33
C VAL A 59 -12.86 -3.73 -5.86
N VAL A 60 -14.03 -3.82 -5.22
CA VAL A 60 -14.22 -3.62 -3.77
C VAL A 60 -14.23 -5.01 -3.11
N VAL A 61 -13.17 -5.32 -2.37
CA VAL A 61 -12.92 -6.65 -1.82
C VAL A 61 -13.28 -6.70 -0.33
N GLY A 62 -14.57 -6.86 -0.04
CA GLY A 62 -15.13 -6.97 1.30
C GLY A 62 -15.04 -5.69 2.15
N GLY A 63 -15.87 -5.63 3.19
CA GLY A 63 -15.96 -4.48 4.09
C GLY A 63 -16.54 -3.25 3.43
N MET A 64 -17.54 -3.41 2.57
CA MET A 64 -18.29 -2.29 2.04
C MET A 64 -19.10 -1.59 3.15
N VAL A 65 -19.73 -2.38 4.02
CA VAL A 65 -20.50 -1.91 5.18
C VAL A 65 -19.93 -2.52 6.44
N ASN A 66 -19.88 -1.74 7.53
CA ASN A 66 -19.52 -2.28 8.84
C ASN A 66 -20.77 -2.80 9.57
N GLN A 67 -21.05 -4.10 9.47
CA GLN A 67 -22.26 -4.67 10.09
C GLN A 67 -22.32 -4.44 11.60
N ARG A 68 -21.17 -4.52 12.29
CA ARG A 68 -21.10 -4.36 13.73
C ARG A 68 -21.53 -2.96 14.15
N ALA A 69 -21.04 -1.93 13.47
CA ALA A 69 -21.43 -0.55 13.71
C ALA A 69 -22.94 -0.36 13.46
N VAL A 70 -23.46 -0.89 12.35
CA VAL A 70 -24.89 -0.80 12.01
C VAL A 70 -25.77 -1.48 13.06
N LEU A 71 -25.40 -2.68 13.53
CA LEU A 71 -26.13 -3.39 14.57
C LEU A 71 -26.10 -2.63 15.91
N ASN A 72 -24.99 -1.98 16.24
CA ASN A 72 -24.91 -1.15 17.45
C ASN A 72 -25.82 0.09 17.35
N THR A 73 -25.87 0.74 16.18
CA THR A 73 -26.80 1.86 15.93
C THR A 73 -28.26 1.40 16.05
N LEU A 74 -28.59 0.24 15.48
CA LEU A 74 -29.93 -0.34 15.59
C LEU A 74 -30.32 -0.65 17.04
N LYS A 75 -29.41 -1.17 17.85
CA LYS A 75 -29.66 -1.41 19.29
C LYS A 75 -30.02 -0.11 20.01
N LYS A 76 -29.24 0.95 19.82
CA LYS A 76 -29.52 2.27 20.40
C LYS A 76 -30.89 2.82 19.96
N ILE A 77 -31.24 2.68 18.68
CA ILE A 77 -32.56 3.10 18.18
C ILE A 77 -33.68 2.31 18.87
N ILE A 78 -33.53 0.99 19.00
CA ILE A 78 -34.53 0.12 19.65
C ILE A 78 -34.69 0.49 21.13
N GLU A 79 -33.58 0.73 21.84
CA GLU A 79 -33.58 1.15 23.24
C GLU A 79 -34.30 2.50 23.40
N ASN A 80 -33.95 3.50 22.59
CA ASN A 80 -34.58 4.82 22.62
C ASN A 80 -36.09 4.78 22.28
N GLU A 81 -36.49 4.00 21.27
CA GLU A 81 -37.92 3.82 20.93
C GLU A 81 -38.68 3.16 22.08
N ARG A 82 -38.05 2.18 22.75
CA ARG A 82 -38.66 1.46 23.87
C ARG A 82 -38.81 2.35 25.10
N GLU A 83 -37.77 3.10 25.46
CA GLU A 83 -37.78 4.03 26.59
C GLU A 83 -38.87 5.09 26.40
N ARG A 84 -38.88 5.75 25.23
CA ARG A 84 -39.91 6.73 24.88
C ARG A 84 -41.33 6.16 24.94
N TYR A 85 -41.52 4.93 24.46
CA TYR A 85 -42.82 4.26 24.54
C TYR A 85 -43.25 3.99 25.99
N VAL A 86 -42.32 3.55 26.85
CA VAL A 86 -42.58 3.31 28.27
C VAL A 86 -42.92 4.61 28.99
N GLU A 87 -42.19 5.69 28.75
CA GLU A 87 -42.45 7.02 29.31
C GLU A 87 -43.84 7.53 28.93
N LEU A 88 -44.16 7.56 27.63
CA LEU A 88 -45.46 8.00 27.14
C LEU A 88 -46.61 7.15 27.70
N LYS A 89 -46.39 5.84 27.85
CA LYS A 89 -47.38 4.93 28.44
C LYS A 89 -47.57 5.20 29.94
N ALA A 90 -46.50 5.51 30.67
CA ALA A 90 -46.59 5.90 32.08
C ALA A 90 -47.34 7.22 32.25
N GLU A 91 -47.02 8.24 31.44
CA GLU A 91 -47.74 9.52 31.41
C GLU A 91 -49.23 9.32 31.09
N PHE A 92 -49.54 8.46 30.11
CA PHE A 92 -50.92 8.12 29.76
C PHE A 92 -51.68 7.48 30.92
N GLN A 93 -51.03 6.55 31.66
CA GLN A 93 -51.63 5.93 32.84
C GLN A 93 -51.86 6.92 33.98
N VAL A 94 -50.96 7.89 34.18
CA VAL A 94 -51.16 8.98 35.17
C VAL A 94 -52.40 9.79 34.81
N LEU A 95 -52.54 10.21 33.56
CA LEU A 95 -53.73 10.94 33.09
C LEU A 95 -55.02 10.14 33.24
N GLN A 96 -54.98 8.82 32.99
CA GLN A 96 -56.14 7.95 33.20
C GLN A 96 -56.55 7.87 34.68
N LYS A 97 -55.58 7.77 35.60
CA LYS A 97 -55.85 7.78 37.05
C LYS A 97 -56.43 9.13 37.51
N GLU A 98 -55.87 10.23 37.01
CA GLU A 98 -56.37 11.59 37.33
C GLU A 98 -57.80 11.80 36.81
N TYR A 99 -58.10 11.32 35.60
CA TYR A 99 -59.46 11.29 35.08
C TYR A 99 -60.41 10.48 35.96
N GLN A 100 -60.02 9.27 36.39
CA GLN A 100 -60.85 8.43 37.25
C GLN A 100 -61.16 9.12 38.59
N ALA A 101 -60.18 9.79 39.20
CA ALA A 101 -60.36 10.53 40.44
C ALA A 101 -61.31 11.74 40.26
N LEU A 102 -61.11 12.55 39.23
CA LEU A 102 -61.96 13.70 38.94
C LEU A 102 -63.38 13.29 38.53
N ALA A 103 -63.53 12.20 37.77
CA ALA A 103 -64.83 11.67 37.39
C ALA A 103 -65.60 11.14 38.61
N ALA A 104 -64.92 10.51 39.58
CA ALA A 104 -65.53 10.07 40.83
C ALA A 104 -66.01 11.27 41.68
N GLN A 105 -65.20 12.34 41.78
CA GLN A 105 -65.60 13.58 42.44
C GLN A 105 -66.78 14.27 41.74
N LEU A 106 -66.78 14.30 40.40
CA LEU A 106 -67.88 14.90 39.62
C LEU A 106 -69.20 14.14 39.84
N LYS A 107 -69.15 12.81 39.97
CA LYS A 107 -70.32 11.98 40.31
C LYS A 107 -70.90 12.32 41.68
N GLN A 108 -70.05 12.68 42.65
CA GLN A 108 -70.47 13.09 44.00
C GLN A 108 -70.97 14.55 44.04
N SER A 109 -70.64 15.38 43.06
CA SER A 109 -71.06 16.79 42.99
C SER A 109 -71.38 17.23 41.55
N PRO A 110 -72.53 16.78 40.99
CA PRO A 110 -72.84 16.92 39.56
C PRO A 110 -73.00 18.37 39.08
N GLN A 111 -73.32 19.29 39.97
CA GLN A 111 -73.56 20.70 39.64
C GLN A 111 -72.27 21.55 39.63
N ASN A 112 -71.10 20.98 39.96
CA ASN A 112 -69.85 21.71 40.01
C ASN A 112 -69.29 21.99 38.60
N GLN A 113 -69.55 23.19 38.08
CA GLN A 113 -69.11 23.62 36.74
C GLN A 113 -67.58 23.63 36.57
N GLU A 114 -66.83 24.00 37.61
CA GLU A 114 -65.36 24.04 37.56
C GLU A 114 -64.78 22.63 37.39
N LEU A 115 -65.34 21.66 38.12
CA LEU A 115 -64.92 20.26 38.06
C LEU A 115 -65.27 19.63 36.70
N SER A 116 -66.43 19.98 36.14
CA SER A 116 -66.83 19.59 34.77
C SER A 116 -65.86 20.10 33.70
N LEU A 117 -65.38 21.35 33.83
CA LEU A 117 -64.36 21.91 32.93
C LEU A 117 -63.01 21.18 33.05
N LYS A 118 -62.57 20.85 34.26
CA LYS A 118 -61.32 20.08 34.51
C LYS A 118 -61.40 18.68 33.88
N VAL A 119 -62.52 17.97 34.04
CA VAL A 119 -62.74 16.65 33.41
C VAL A 119 -62.69 16.74 31.88
N ARG A 120 -63.36 17.73 31.27
CA ARG A 120 -63.30 17.95 29.81
C ARG A 120 -61.88 18.23 29.31
N LYS A 121 -61.09 19.00 30.06
CA LYS A 121 -59.68 19.30 29.73
C LYS A 121 -58.82 18.05 29.76
N ILE A 122 -58.97 17.21 30.78
CA ILE A 122 -58.22 15.95 30.91
C ILE A 122 -58.61 14.94 29.84
N ILE A 123 -59.89 14.83 29.45
CA ILE A 123 -60.29 13.96 28.33
C ILE A 123 -59.56 14.36 27.04
N ARG A 124 -59.45 15.66 26.75
CA ARG A 124 -58.70 16.13 25.57
C ARG A 124 -57.20 15.75 25.66
N GLN A 125 -56.61 15.84 26.84
CA GLN A 125 -55.23 15.43 27.07
C GLN A 125 -55.02 13.92 26.91
N ILE A 126 -55.96 13.10 27.41
CA ILE A 126 -55.96 11.63 27.23
C ILE A 126 -56.03 11.28 25.74
N VAL A 127 -56.97 11.84 24.99
CA VAL A 127 -57.11 11.57 23.55
C VAL A 127 -55.85 11.97 22.78
N LYS A 128 -55.23 13.11 23.13
CA LYS A 128 -53.96 13.53 22.53
C LYS A 128 -52.84 12.54 22.87
N LYS A 129 -52.71 12.16 24.15
CA LYS A 129 -51.65 11.27 24.63
C LYS A 129 -51.83 9.84 24.12
N GLU A 130 -53.06 9.35 23.97
CA GLU A 130 -53.37 8.05 23.36
C GLU A 130 -52.85 7.98 21.92
N LYS A 131 -53.07 9.04 21.14
CA LYS A 131 -52.50 9.16 19.78
C LYS A 131 -50.96 9.19 19.81
N GLU A 132 -50.36 9.90 20.76
CA GLU A 132 -48.90 9.92 20.93
C GLU A 132 -48.35 8.52 21.26
N VAL A 133 -48.98 7.76 22.16
CA VAL A 133 -48.61 6.38 22.52
C VAL A 133 -48.76 5.43 21.33
N LEU A 134 -49.86 5.55 20.58
CA LEU A 134 -50.10 4.72 19.40
C LEU A 134 -49.04 4.94 18.33
N ASN A 135 -48.66 6.21 18.09
CA ASN A 135 -47.63 6.61 17.13
C ASN A 135 -46.21 6.29 17.60
N ALA A 136 -45.97 6.23 18.92
CA ALA A 136 -44.69 5.89 19.51
C ALA A 136 -44.47 4.39 19.72
N LYS A 137 -45.39 3.53 19.25
CA LYS A 137 -45.24 2.08 19.35
C LYS A 137 -43.93 1.64 18.66
N PRO A 138 -43.03 0.92 19.35
CA PRO A 138 -41.74 0.55 18.78
C PRO A 138 -41.90 -0.24 17.50
N ARG A 139 -41.10 0.10 16.49
CA ARG A 139 -41.09 -0.64 15.23
C ARG A 139 -40.53 -2.04 15.45
N SER A 140 -40.97 -2.99 14.63
CA SER A 140 -40.39 -4.35 14.70
C SER A 140 -38.91 -4.32 14.29
N SER A 141 -38.08 -5.19 14.88
CA SER A 141 -36.66 -5.26 14.53
C SER A 141 -36.44 -5.55 13.04
N LYS A 142 -37.33 -6.32 12.40
CA LYS A 142 -37.28 -6.58 10.95
C LYS A 142 -37.49 -5.29 10.14
N GLN A 143 -38.44 -4.46 10.54
CA GLN A 143 -38.72 -3.19 9.88
C GLN A 143 -37.57 -2.21 10.07
N LEU A 144 -37.03 -2.08 11.28
CA LEU A 144 -35.87 -1.24 11.56
C LEU A 144 -34.63 -1.65 10.74
N VAL A 145 -34.36 -2.96 10.62
CA VAL A 145 -33.28 -3.48 9.78
C VAL A 145 -33.51 -3.12 8.31
N ALA A 146 -34.75 -3.25 7.81
CA ALA A 146 -35.08 -2.90 6.43
C ALA A 146 -34.92 -1.40 6.16
N ASP A 147 -35.44 -0.54 7.06
CA ASP A 147 -35.28 0.92 6.99
C ASP A 147 -33.79 1.30 6.98
N GLN A 148 -32.98 0.67 7.83
CA GLN A 148 -31.55 0.95 7.91
C GLN A 148 -30.79 0.49 6.66
N ILE A 149 -31.14 -0.65 6.07
CA ILE A 149 -30.59 -1.10 4.78
C ILE A 149 -30.90 -0.07 3.69
N GLU A 150 -32.13 0.41 3.63
CA GLU A 150 -32.55 1.42 2.64
C GLU A 150 -31.80 2.73 2.83
N LEU A 151 -31.67 3.22 4.06
CA LEU A 151 -30.93 4.44 4.39
C LEU A 151 -29.45 4.33 4.02
N LEU A 152 -28.81 3.20 4.33
CA LEU A 152 -27.40 2.96 4.00
C LEU A 152 -27.19 2.84 2.50
N ALA A 153 -28.03 2.08 1.79
CA ALA A 153 -27.91 1.93 0.34
C ALA A 153 -28.07 3.27 -0.39
N ASN A 154 -29.04 4.10 0.03
CA ASN A 154 -29.21 5.43 -0.52
C ASN A 154 -28.04 6.36 -0.20
N SER A 155 -27.52 6.32 1.03
CA SER A 155 -26.34 7.12 1.42
C SER A 155 -25.11 6.74 0.59
N VAL A 156 -24.84 5.42 0.46
CA VAL A 156 -23.75 4.93 -0.38
C VAL A 156 -23.94 5.34 -1.84
N ASN A 157 -25.16 5.25 -2.38
CA ASN A 157 -25.43 5.66 -3.75
C ASN A 157 -25.14 7.15 -4.00
N GLN A 158 -25.49 8.01 -3.03
CA GLN A 158 -25.23 9.44 -3.09
C GLN A 158 -23.72 9.76 -2.99
N ASP A 159 -23.03 9.08 -2.09
CA ASP A 159 -21.62 9.37 -1.77
C ASP A 159 -20.64 8.69 -2.74
N LEU A 160 -21.03 7.58 -3.38
CA LEU A 160 -20.17 6.83 -4.30
C LEU A 160 -19.93 7.63 -5.61
N PRO A 161 -18.68 8.07 -5.87
CA PRO A 161 -18.36 8.78 -7.10
C PRO A 161 -18.72 7.98 -8.37
N LYS A 162 -19.12 8.71 -9.41
CA LYS A 162 -19.16 8.19 -10.78
C LYS A 162 -17.73 8.11 -11.32
N LEU A 163 -17.33 6.91 -11.73
CA LEU A 163 -16.00 6.59 -12.25
C LEU A 163 -16.03 6.41 -13.76
N PHE A 164 -15.02 6.95 -14.43
CA PHE A 164 -14.90 6.87 -15.88
C PHE A 164 -13.58 6.23 -16.31
N ARG A 165 -13.64 5.46 -17.38
CA ARG A 165 -12.46 4.92 -18.06
C ARG A 165 -11.86 5.99 -18.96
N SER A 166 -10.65 5.73 -19.43
CA SER A 166 -9.93 6.59 -20.37
C SER A 166 -10.68 6.83 -21.70
N ASP A 167 -11.61 5.94 -22.07
CA ASP A 167 -12.46 6.07 -23.27
C ASP A 167 -13.77 6.85 -23.00
N GLY A 168 -13.91 7.45 -21.82
CA GLY A 168 -15.09 8.20 -21.39
C GLY A 168 -16.28 7.34 -20.98
N LYS A 169 -16.20 6.00 -21.10
CA LYS A 169 -17.28 5.11 -20.66
C LYS A 169 -17.27 4.94 -19.15
N ARG A 170 -18.44 4.64 -18.57
CA ARG A 170 -18.58 4.27 -17.16
C ARG A 170 -17.67 3.08 -16.85
N MET A 171 -16.93 3.21 -15.75
CA MET A 171 -16.09 2.13 -15.23
C MET A 171 -16.96 1.11 -14.49
N LYS A 172 -16.71 -0.18 -14.72
CA LYS A 172 -17.35 -1.25 -13.94
C LYS A 172 -16.75 -1.32 -12.54
N ILE A 173 -17.61 -1.43 -11.54
CA ILE A 173 -17.29 -1.60 -10.13
C ILE A 173 -17.74 -2.99 -9.70
N TYR A 174 -16.81 -3.91 -9.55
CA TYR A 174 -17.06 -5.24 -9.01
C TYR A 174 -17.06 -5.19 -7.49
N VAL A 175 -18.15 -5.59 -6.86
CA VAL A 175 -18.29 -5.61 -5.41
C VAL A 175 -18.32 -7.04 -4.93
N VAL A 176 -17.50 -7.36 -3.92
CA VAL A 176 -17.51 -8.62 -3.19
C VAL A 176 -17.74 -8.30 -1.72
N THR A 177 -18.63 -9.05 -1.07
CA THR A 177 -18.95 -8.89 0.36
C THR A 177 -18.35 -10.02 1.18
N SER A 178 -17.76 -9.70 2.33
CA SER A 178 -17.25 -10.63 3.33
C SER A 178 -18.29 -10.89 4.42
N LEU A 179 -18.61 -12.15 4.73
CA LEU A 179 -19.54 -12.43 5.84
C LEU A 179 -18.98 -11.97 7.19
N ALA A 180 -17.65 -12.00 7.36
CA ALA A 180 -16.99 -11.58 8.61
C ALA A 180 -17.09 -10.08 8.89
N TYR A 181 -17.18 -9.24 7.85
CA TYR A 181 -17.17 -7.78 7.97
C TYR A 181 -18.52 -7.15 7.57
N ASP A 182 -19.00 -7.48 6.37
CA ASP A 182 -20.27 -6.99 5.82
C ASP A 182 -21.49 -7.70 6.41
N GLY A 183 -21.32 -8.97 6.76
CA GLY A 183 -22.38 -9.88 7.16
C GLY A 183 -23.57 -9.90 6.19
N GLU A 184 -24.76 -10.24 6.68
CA GLU A 184 -25.96 -10.30 5.84
C GLU A 184 -26.52 -8.91 5.52
N ILE A 185 -26.31 -7.93 6.40
CA ILE A 185 -26.74 -6.54 6.17
C ILE A 185 -26.02 -5.96 4.95
N GLY A 186 -24.70 -6.09 4.87
CA GLY A 186 -23.93 -5.55 3.75
C GLY A 186 -24.30 -6.21 2.42
N ARG A 187 -24.59 -7.52 2.40
CA ARG A 187 -25.12 -8.20 1.20
C ARG A 187 -26.43 -7.58 0.71
N LYS A 188 -27.35 -7.31 1.62
CA LYS A 188 -28.64 -6.68 1.29
C LYS A 188 -28.47 -5.23 0.83
N VAL A 189 -27.55 -4.48 1.46
CA VAL A 189 -27.19 -3.12 1.02
C VAL A 189 -26.65 -3.14 -0.41
N VAL A 190 -25.75 -4.07 -0.76
CA VAL A 190 -25.21 -4.17 -2.13
C VAL A 190 -26.27 -4.55 -3.15
N LYS A 191 -27.16 -5.50 -2.82
CA LYS A 191 -28.30 -5.84 -3.69
C LYS A 191 -29.22 -4.64 -3.92
N ARG A 192 -29.52 -3.88 -2.87
CA ARG A 192 -30.32 -2.66 -3.00
C ARG A 192 -29.59 -1.58 -3.80
N LEU A 193 -28.29 -1.42 -3.61
CA LEU A 193 -27.47 -0.49 -4.39
C LEU A 193 -27.45 -0.84 -5.88
N LEU A 194 -27.41 -2.12 -6.25
CA LEU A 194 -27.55 -2.57 -7.64
C LEU A 194 -28.88 -2.12 -8.26
N GLU A 195 -29.97 -2.20 -7.51
CA GLU A 195 -31.29 -1.73 -7.97
C GLU A 195 -31.30 -0.22 -8.16
N LEU A 196 -30.74 0.53 -7.20
CA LEU A 196 -30.64 1.99 -7.25
C LEU A 196 -29.77 2.48 -8.42
N ARG A 197 -28.78 1.68 -8.84
CA ARG A 197 -27.86 1.99 -9.94
C ARG A 197 -28.09 1.18 -11.21
N ARG A 198 -29.32 0.68 -11.39
CA ARG A 198 -29.67 -0.16 -12.55
C ARG A 198 -29.59 0.61 -13.87
N SER A 199 -29.90 1.90 -13.88
CA SER A 199 -29.84 2.74 -15.09
C SER A 199 -28.40 3.10 -15.47
N GLU A 200 -27.48 3.21 -14.51
CA GLU A 200 -26.06 3.44 -14.76
C GLU A 200 -25.31 2.20 -15.26
N ASP A 201 -25.80 1.01 -14.89
CA ASP A 201 -25.20 -0.30 -15.20
C ASP A 201 -23.69 -0.38 -14.84
N ASP A 202 -23.25 0.35 -13.81
CA ASP A 202 -21.83 0.47 -13.45
C ASP A 202 -21.40 -0.44 -12.30
N ILE A 203 -22.32 -1.06 -11.56
CA ILE A 203 -22.01 -1.98 -10.46
C ILE A 203 -22.26 -3.43 -10.88
N ARG A 204 -21.37 -4.33 -10.47
CA ARG A 204 -21.50 -5.79 -10.60
C ARG A 204 -21.27 -6.43 -9.24
N TYR A 205 -22.26 -7.15 -8.71
CA TYR A 205 -22.10 -7.86 -7.45
C TYR A 205 -21.61 -9.29 -7.73
N LEU A 206 -20.35 -9.55 -7.37
CA LEU A 206 -19.76 -10.88 -7.42
C LEU A 206 -20.10 -11.59 -6.11
N SER A 207 -21.14 -12.41 -6.16
CA SER A 207 -21.62 -13.19 -5.03
C SER A 207 -21.81 -14.64 -5.43
N SER A 208 -21.79 -15.52 -4.44
CA SER A 208 -22.11 -16.93 -4.63
C SER A 208 -23.50 -17.23 -4.09
N ARG A 209 -24.12 -18.28 -4.65
CA ARG A 209 -25.31 -18.91 -4.06
C ARG A 209 -25.02 -19.45 -2.66
N ARG A 210 -23.77 -19.83 -2.41
CA ARG A 210 -23.27 -20.35 -1.13
C ARG A 210 -22.63 -19.21 -0.32
N PRO A 211 -23.22 -18.83 0.82
CA PRO A 211 -22.68 -17.81 1.71
C PRO A 211 -21.22 -18.02 2.14
N GLU A 212 -20.76 -19.26 2.13
CA GLU A 212 -19.45 -19.70 2.61
C GLU A 212 -18.33 -19.65 1.56
N ASP A 213 -18.66 -19.29 0.32
CA ASP A 213 -17.66 -19.09 -0.72
C ASP A 213 -16.92 -17.78 -0.48
N THR A 214 -15.60 -17.89 -0.49
CA THR A 214 -14.67 -16.81 -0.13
C THR A 214 -13.93 -16.25 -1.32
N THR A 215 -14.00 -16.91 -2.47
CA THR A 215 -13.16 -16.63 -3.64
C THR A 215 -14.01 -16.33 -4.87
N PHE A 216 -13.69 -15.23 -5.54
CA PHE A 216 -14.46 -14.74 -6.68
C PHE A 216 -13.52 -14.38 -7.83
N ARG A 217 -13.67 -15.06 -8.97
CA ARG A 217 -12.92 -14.75 -10.19
C ARG A 217 -13.44 -13.44 -10.79
N VAL A 218 -12.53 -12.53 -11.13
CA VAL A 218 -12.84 -11.26 -11.78
C VAL A 218 -12.42 -11.37 -13.25
N PRO A 219 -13.31 -11.05 -14.21
CA PRO A 219 -12.99 -11.23 -15.62
C PRO A 219 -11.96 -10.20 -16.10
N LEU A 220 -10.87 -10.70 -16.70
CA LEU A 220 -9.89 -9.93 -17.45
C LEU A 220 -10.16 -10.11 -18.94
N GLN A 221 -10.04 -9.04 -19.73
CA GLN A 221 -10.49 -9.05 -21.14
C GLN A 221 -9.34 -9.06 -22.15
N LYS A 222 -8.15 -8.58 -21.76
CA LYS A 222 -7.08 -8.24 -22.71
C LYS A 222 -5.81 -9.04 -22.46
N SER A 223 -5.48 -9.29 -21.19
CA SER A 223 -4.18 -9.81 -20.76
C SER A 223 -4.01 -11.31 -20.88
N GLY A 224 -5.12 -12.06 -21.00
CA GLY A 224 -5.10 -13.52 -20.96
C GLY A 224 -4.74 -14.10 -19.58
N LYS A 225 -4.58 -13.25 -18.55
CA LYS A 225 -4.33 -13.66 -17.17
C LYS A 225 -5.64 -14.03 -16.47
N THR A 226 -5.51 -14.74 -15.36
CA THR A 226 -6.59 -15.10 -14.46
C THR A 226 -6.43 -14.39 -13.12
N PHE A 227 -7.51 -13.79 -12.63
CA PHE A 227 -7.51 -12.99 -11.41
C PHE A 227 -8.68 -13.40 -10.51
N ALA A 228 -8.39 -13.59 -9.23
CA ALA A 228 -9.42 -13.80 -8.21
C ALA A 228 -9.21 -12.90 -7.00
N VAL A 229 -10.32 -12.57 -6.35
CA VAL A 229 -10.30 -11.88 -5.06
C VAL A 229 -10.81 -12.80 -3.97
N VAL A 230 -10.22 -12.69 -2.78
CA VAL A 230 -10.52 -13.54 -1.63
C VAL A 230 -10.91 -12.68 -0.44
N VAL A 231 -12.00 -13.07 0.22
CA VAL A 231 -12.53 -12.42 1.43
C VAL A 231 -12.71 -13.44 2.56
N PRO A 232 -12.52 -13.05 3.82
CA PRO A 232 -12.77 -13.95 4.94
C PRO A 232 -14.27 -14.22 5.12
N ASN A 233 -14.62 -15.46 5.48
CA ASN A 233 -15.99 -15.83 5.85
C ASN A 233 -16.23 -15.69 7.38
N LYS A 234 -15.23 -16.03 8.20
CA LYS A 234 -15.31 -15.94 9.67
C LYS A 234 -14.41 -14.83 10.19
N GLY A 235 -14.80 -14.26 11.33
CA GLY A 235 -13.97 -13.32 12.07
C GLY A 235 -12.58 -13.91 12.28
N VAL A 236 -11.57 -13.11 11.98
CA VAL A 236 -10.19 -13.56 11.93
C VAL A 236 -9.51 -13.24 13.27
N TRP A 237 -8.77 -14.21 13.84
CA TRP A 237 -8.05 -13.98 15.09
C TRP A 237 -6.95 -12.93 14.89
N ARG A 238 -6.50 -12.23 15.92
CA ARG A 238 -5.40 -11.26 15.73
C ARG A 238 -4.10 -12.03 15.47
N SER A 239 -3.39 -11.73 14.38
CA SER A 239 -2.05 -12.29 14.10
C SER A 239 -1.00 -11.21 14.27
N LEU A 240 0.16 -11.62 14.78
CA LEU A 240 1.35 -10.78 14.85
C LEU A 240 1.95 -10.50 13.46
N TYR A 241 1.77 -11.41 12.50
CA TYR A 241 2.42 -11.35 11.19
C TYR A 241 1.42 -11.12 10.06
N TYR A 242 1.75 -10.15 9.21
CA TYR A 242 0.90 -9.58 8.18
C TYR A 242 0.52 -10.60 7.12
N SER A 243 1.42 -11.54 6.76
CA SER A 243 1.17 -12.53 5.71
C SER A 243 0.33 -13.73 6.14
N THR A 244 0.18 -13.98 7.45
CA THR A 244 -0.43 -15.22 7.98
C THR A 244 -1.84 -15.47 7.42
N TYR A 245 -2.70 -14.46 7.47
CA TYR A 245 -4.10 -14.63 7.06
C TYR A 245 -4.31 -14.64 5.57
N PRO A 246 -3.69 -13.72 4.79
CA PRO A 246 -3.86 -13.78 3.35
C PRO A 246 -3.30 -15.08 2.76
N ASP A 247 -2.23 -15.67 3.32
CA ASP A 247 -1.74 -16.99 2.88
C ASP A 247 -2.74 -18.10 3.22
N ARG A 248 -3.21 -18.14 4.47
CA ARG A 248 -4.15 -19.17 4.92
C ARG A 248 -5.45 -19.18 4.12
N LEU A 249 -6.03 -18.01 3.82
CA LEU A 249 -7.29 -17.94 3.08
C LEU A 249 -7.19 -18.53 1.67
N ILE A 250 -6.08 -18.29 0.98
CA ILE A 250 -5.88 -18.83 -0.37
C ILE A 250 -5.58 -20.33 -0.29
N GLN A 251 -4.79 -20.77 0.69
CA GLN A 251 -4.52 -22.19 0.92
C GLN A 251 -5.80 -22.97 1.24
N ASP A 252 -6.64 -22.46 2.15
CA ASP A 252 -7.93 -23.06 2.51
C ASP A 252 -8.85 -23.16 1.27
N GLU A 253 -8.84 -22.16 0.38
CA GLU A 253 -9.58 -22.22 -0.89
C GLU A 253 -9.02 -23.31 -1.81
N MET A 254 -7.71 -23.35 -2.01
CA MET A 254 -7.05 -24.32 -2.89
C MET A 254 -7.30 -25.78 -2.45
N GLN A 255 -7.50 -26.02 -1.15
CA GLN A 255 -7.88 -27.33 -0.63
C GLN A 255 -9.38 -27.66 -0.82
N ARG A 256 -10.23 -26.65 -1.03
CA ARG A 256 -11.68 -26.81 -1.23
C ARG A 256 -12.08 -26.99 -2.69
N THR A 257 -11.23 -26.60 -3.64
CA THR A 257 -11.56 -26.57 -5.07
C THR A 257 -10.60 -27.41 -5.91
N SER A 258 -11.13 -28.06 -6.95
CA SER A 258 -10.32 -28.72 -7.98
C SER A 258 -9.94 -27.80 -9.13
N GLN A 259 -10.39 -26.53 -9.10
CA GLN A 259 -10.06 -25.57 -10.15
C GLN A 259 -8.58 -25.21 -10.12
N LYS A 260 -8.00 -25.02 -11.31
CA LYS A 260 -6.62 -24.51 -11.43
C LYS A 260 -6.48 -23.15 -10.72
N PRO A 261 -5.38 -22.92 -9.96
CA PRO A 261 -5.09 -21.63 -9.35
C PRO A 261 -5.12 -20.49 -10.37
N CYS A 262 -5.59 -19.32 -9.94
CA CYS A 262 -5.43 -18.09 -10.73
C CYS A 262 -3.99 -17.60 -10.70
N ASP A 263 -3.57 -16.84 -11.71
CA ASP A 263 -2.23 -16.24 -11.77
C ASP A 263 -2.04 -15.22 -10.64
N VAL A 264 -3.09 -14.47 -10.29
CA VAL A 264 -3.09 -13.48 -9.21
C VAL A 264 -4.28 -13.66 -8.28
N TYR A 265 -3.99 -13.64 -6.97
CA TYR A 265 -5.00 -13.54 -5.91
C TYR A 265 -4.84 -12.22 -5.15
N ALA A 266 -5.94 -11.48 -4.99
CA ALA A 266 -5.97 -10.32 -4.11
C ALA A 266 -6.87 -10.53 -2.90
N VAL A 267 -6.35 -10.25 -1.70
CA VAL A 267 -7.03 -10.52 -0.43
C VAL A 267 -7.40 -9.21 0.26
N GLY A 268 -8.68 -9.05 0.58
CA GLY A 268 -9.21 -7.87 1.28
C GLY A 268 -9.41 -8.07 2.78
N CYS A 269 -9.92 -7.02 3.42
CA CYS A 269 -10.39 -6.92 4.81
C CYS A 269 -9.35 -6.74 5.91
N PHE A 270 -8.07 -6.94 5.61
CA PHE A 270 -6.96 -6.91 6.60
C PHE A 270 -6.24 -5.57 6.73
N ALA A 271 -6.60 -4.56 5.95
CA ALA A 271 -5.96 -3.24 5.96
C ALA A 271 -4.40 -3.31 5.92
N SER A 272 -3.88 -4.25 5.13
CA SER A 272 -2.45 -4.50 4.95
C SER A 272 -2.08 -4.36 3.47
N SER A 273 -0.80 -4.11 3.20
CA SER A 273 -0.30 -3.92 1.85
C SER A 273 0.92 -4.80 1.63
N ILE A 274 0.70 -5.99 1.05
CA ILE A 274 1.73 -6.99 0.77
C ILE A 274 1.70 -7.42 -0.69
N ASN A 275 2.85 -7.54 -1.35
CA ASN A 275 2.97 -8.11 -2.70
C ASN A 275 3.98 -9.25 -2.65
N ARG A 276 3.53 -10.49 -2.85
CA ARG A 276 4.37 -11.69 -2.83
C ARG A 276 4.38 -12.34 -4.21
N ARG A 277 5.57 -12.68 -4.68
CA ARG A 277 5.79 -13.37 -5.96
C ARG A 277 5.22 -14.80 -5.96
N ASP A 278 4.95 -15.30 -7.17
CA ASP A 278 4.61 -16.69 -7.51
C ASP A 278 5.80 -17.66 -7.45
N GLY A 279 6.61 -17.54 -6.39
CA GLY A 279 7.82 -18.32 -6.16
C GLY A 279 7.54 -19.76 -5.75
N GLU A 280 7.57 -20.00 -4.43
CA GLU A 280 7.10 -21.26 -3.83
C GLU A 280 5.58 -21.49 -4.01
N LEU A 281 4.86 -20.47 -4.49
CA LEU A 281 3.41 -20.48 -4.70
C LEU A 281 3.12 -20.47 -6.20
N PRO A 282 2.11 -21.19 -6.69
CA PRO A 282 1.75 -21.17 -8.11
C PRO A 282 1.01 -19.88 -8.54
N TYR A 283 1.07 -18.81 -7.74
CA TYR A 283 0.33 -17.57 -7.93
C TYR A 283 0.99 -16.38 -7.24
N GLN A 284 0.79 -15.17 -7.78
CA GLN A 284 1.11 -13.93 -7.10
C GLN A 284 0.02 -13.60 -6.08
N ARG A 285 0.43 -13.12 -4.90
CA ARG A 285 -0.50 -12.73 -3.83
C ARG A 285 -0.38 -11.25 -3.49
N ILE A 286 -1.52 -10.57 -3.45
CA ILE A 286 -1.63 -9.16 -3.11
C ILE A 286 -2.59 -9.01 -1.92
N SER A 287 -2.21 -8.30 -0.86
CA SER A 287 -3.19 -7.84 0.15
C SER A 287 -3.59 -6.39 -0.08
N ILE A 288 -4.80 -6.00 0.31
CA ILE A 288 -5.39 -4.71 -0.05
C ILE A 288 -5.54 -3.81 1.20
N PRO A 289 -5.12 -2.53 1.12
CA PRO A 289 -5.32 -1.57 2.21
C PRO A 289 -6.80 -1.25 2.44
N ALA A 290 -7.11 -0.67 3.60
CA ALA A 290 -8.45 -0.15 3.88
C ALA A 290 -8.72 1.18 3.15
N LEU A 291 -9.99 1.56 3.00
CA LEU A 291 -10.38 2.88 2.50
C LEU A 291 -11.29 3.62 3.49
N HIS A 292 -10.98 3.48 4.77
CA HIS A 292 -11.60 4.22 5.86
C HIS A 292 -10.55 4.53 6.93
N LYS A 293 -10.86 5.47 7.82
CA LYS A 293 -10.06 5.72 9.03
C LYS A 293 -10.20 4.55 9.99
N LEU A 294 -9.09 3.84 10.20
CA LEU A 294 -9.00 2.77 11.19
C LEU A 294 -9.11 3.38 12.60
N GLU A 295 -10.12 2.96 13.36
CA GLU A 295 -10.40 3.40 14.74
C GLU A 295 -9.48 2.70 15.75
N ASP A 296 -9.38 1.36 15.64
CA ASP A 296 -8.43 0.53 16.37
C ASP A 296 -7.37 0.00 15.39
N VAL A 297 -6.10 0.31 15.65
CA VAL A 297 -4.98 -0.15 14.83
C VAL A 297 -4.21 -1.23 15.57
N VAL A 298 -4.23 -2.45 15.04
CA VAL A 298 -3.21 -3.46 15.39
C VAL A 298 -1.97 -3.16 14.54
N THR A 299 -0.77 -3.52 15.02
CA THR A 299 0.48 -3.34 14.27
C THR A 299 0.43 -3.92 12.84
N ALA A 300 -0.47 -4.87 12.56
CA ALA A 300 -0.68 -5.49 11.25
C ALA A 300 -1.73 -4.84 10.33
N GLU A 301 -2.61 -4.02 10.87
CA GLU A 301 -3.73 -3.40 10.15
C GLU A 301 -3.56 -1.89 10.17
N ASN A 302 -2.62 -1.34 9.40
CA ASN A 302 -2.27 0.08 9.48
C ASN A 302 -2.30 0.84 8.16
N MET A 303 -2.65 0.16 7.06
CA MET A 303 -2.63 0.73 5.72
C MET A 303 -4.00 1.25 5.29
N ILE A 304 -4.04 2.50 4.82
CA ILE A 304 -5.21 3.13 4.22
C ILE A 304 -4.82 3.63 2.82
N GLY A 305 -5.55 3.26 1.78
CA GLY A 305 -5.19 3.59 0.41
C GLY A 305 -5.89 2.76 -0.65
N VAL A 306 -5.28 2.73 -1.84
CA VAL A 306 -5.73 1.97 -3.01
C VAL A 306 -4.53 1.27 -3.62
N ARG A 307 -4.77 0.11 -4.23
CA ARG A 307 -3.76 -0.58 -5.04
C ARG A 307 -4.21 -0.68 -6.50
N ILE A 308 -3.29 -0.43 -7.43
CA ILE A 308 -3.51 -0.64 -8.86
C ILE A 308 -2.61 -1.77 -9.32
N VAL A 309 -3.19 -2.76 -9.99
CA VAL A 309 -2.48 -3.90 -10.56
C VAL A 309 -2.59 -3.82 -12.09
N ARG A 310 -1.44 -3.87 -12.78
CA ARG A 310 -1.40 -3.91 -14.25
C ARG A 310 -1.13 -5.34 -14.68
N PHE A 311 -2.10 -5.96 -15.34
CA PHE A 311 -1.98 -7.31 -15.87
C PHE A 311 -1.37 -7.27 -17.26
N MET A 312 -0.08 -7.55 -17.32
CA MET A 312 0.74 -7.63 -18.53
C MET A 312 0.72 -9.07 -19.06
N PRO A 313 0.40 -9.31 -20.34
CA PRO A 313 0.33 -10.67 -20.91
C PRO A 313 1.60 -11.51 -20.71
N ASN A 314 2.76 -10.89 -20.94
CA ASN A 314 4.05 -11.56 -21.02
C ASN A 314 4.84 -11.53 -19.71
N GLU A 315 4.34 -10.85 -18.68
CA GLU A 315 5.01 -10.83 -17.37
C GLU A 315 4.52 -11.98 -16.51
N GLN A 316 5.45 -12.60 -15.80
CA GLN A 316 5.13 -13.60 -14.79
C GLN A 316 4.49 -12.91 -13.57
N VAL A 317 5.18 -11.90 -13.02
CA VAL A 317 4.73 -11.12 -11.88
C VAL A 317 4.16 -9.80 -12.35
N GLN A 318 2.98 -9.44 -11.86
CA GLN A 318 2.29 -8.22 -12.24
C GLN A 318 2.75 -7.05 -11.36
N PRO A 319 3.08 -5.88 -11.93
CA PRO A 319 3.44 -4.70 -11.14
C PRO A 319 2.26 -4.19 -10.33
N VAL A 320 2.55 -3.76 -9.11
CA VAL A 320 1.57 -3.27 -8.13
C VAL A 320 1.95 -1.86 -7.67
N LEU A 321 1.08 -0.90 -7.97
CA LEU A 321 1.15 0.47 -7.47
C LEU A 321 0.32 0.60 -6.19
N THR A 322 0.92 1.05 -5.10
CA THR A 322 0.22 1.39 -3.85
C THR A 322 0.19 2.90 -3.68
N ILE A 323 -1.01 3.42 -3.43
CA ILE A 323 -1.24 4.83 -3.15
C ILE A 323 -1.72 4.93 -1.71
N SER A 324 -0.90 5.53 -0.84
CA SER A 324 -1.23 5.68 0.58
C SER A 324 -2.03 6.96 0.81
N PHE A 325 -3.17 6.83 1.50
CA PHE A 325 -3.97 7.95 2.00
C PHE A 325 -3.82 8.15 3.50
N LYS A 326 -2.95 7.38 4.16
CA LYS A 326 -2.85 7.37 5.62
C LYS A 326 -2.40 8.73 6.19
N ASP A 327 -1.55 9.48 5.46
CA ASP A 327 -1.14 10.85 5.84
C ASP A 327 -2.33 11.81 5.96
N PHE A 328 -3.29 11.72 5.03
CA PHE A 328 -4.51 12.53 5.07
C PHE A 328 -5.33 12.29 6.32
N VAL A 329 -5.44 11.03 6.71
CA VAL A 329 -6.29 10.63 7.83
C VAL A 329 -5.59 10.86 9.17
N SER A 330 -4.26 10.70 9.24
CA SER A 330 -3.49 10.99 10.44
C SER A 330 -3.48 12.49 10.78
N GLU A 331 -3.58 13.34 9.76
CA GLU A 331 -3.54 14.79 9.92
C GLU A 331 -4.88 15.46 9.51
N GLU A 332 -5.99 14.73 9.59
CA GLU A 332 -7.27 15.14 8.98
C GLU A 332 -7.78 16.51 9.47
N ARG A 333 -7.45 16.90 10.71
CA ARG A 333 -7.80 18.21 11.27
C ARG A 333 -7.17 19.38 10.53
N LYS A 334 -6.01 19.20 9.88
CA LYS A 334 -5.35 20.23 9.07
C LYS A 334 -6.15 20.59 7.81
N TYR A 335 -7.01 19.69 7.35
CA TYR A 335 -7.85 19.86 6.15
C TYR A 335 -9.19 20.53 6.45
N ILE A 336 -9.49 20.83 7.72
CA ILE A 336 -10.69 21.60 8.07
C ILE A 336 -10.46 23.03 7.63
N ALA A 337 -11.29 23.52 6.69
CA ALA A 337 -11.23 24.90 6.27
C ALA A 337 -11.69 25.83 7.40
N SER A 338 -10.91 26.86 7.71
CA SER A 338 -11.40 27.93 8.58
C SER A 338 -12.37 28.82 7.81
N PRO A 339 -13.55 29.14 8.36
CA PRO A 339 -14.52 29.95 7.64
C PRO A 339 -13.97 31.34 7.37
N SER A 340 -14.08 31.81 6.13
CA SER A 340 -13.62 33.13 5.70
C SER A 340 -14.43 34.29 6.31
N ASP A 341 -15.61 33.98 6.85
CA ASP A 341 -16.57 34.90 7.47
C ASP A 341 -16.55 34.83 9.01
N CYS A 342 -15.45 34.36 9.61
CA CYS A 342 -15.28 34.32 11.07
C CYS A 342 -14.66 35.61 11.64
N SER A 343 -15.11 36.02 12.82
CA SER A 343 -14.39 36.97 13.67
C SER A 343 -13.04 36.39 14.10
N LYS A 344 -12.10 37.26 14.52
CA LYS A 344 -10.77 36.82 15.00
C LYS A 344 -10.87 35.78 16.11
N THR A 345 -11.77 35.98 17.09
CA THR A 345 -11.97 35.03 18.19
C THR A 345 -12.53 33.69 17.71
N GLU A 346 -13.51 33.69 16.80
CA GLU A 346 -14.05 32.46 16.21
C GLU A 346 -12.99 31.69 15.42
N PHE A 347 -12.15 32.40 14.66
CA PHE A 347 -11.03 31.81 13.93
C PHE A 347 -10.02 31.16 14.89
N SER A 348 -9.61 31.88 15.93
CA SER A 348 -8.68 31.37 16.94
C SER A 348 -9.21 30.13 17.66
N ILE A 349 -10.50 30.10 18.01
CA ILE A 349 -11.14 28.91 18.60
C ILE A 349 -11.04 27.72 17.64
N VAL A 350 -11.38 27.92 16.36
CA VAL A 350 -11.37 26.84 15.36
C VAL A 350 -9.95 26.29 15.15
N GLU A 351 -8.94 27.15 15.04
CA GLU A 351 -7.53 26.71 14.92
C GLU A 351 -7.06 25.95 16.15
N GLU A 352 -7.45 26.38 17.35
CA GLU A 352 -7.07 25.67 18.58
C GLU A 352 -7.73 24.30 18.70
N VAL A 353 -9.01 24.17 18.33
CA VAL A 353 -9.70 22.86 18.29
C VAL A 353 -9.05 21.93 17.23
N LYS A 354 -8.56 22.47 16.10
CA LYS A 354 -7.82 21.66 15.11
C LYS A 354 -6.51 21.13 15.66
N LYS A 355 -5.77 21.96 16.41
CA LYS A 355 -4.48 21.62 17.01
C LYS A 355 -4.62 20.64 18.17
N SER A 356 -5.51 20.93 19.12
CA SER A 356 -5.49 20.33 20.45
C SER A 356 -6.51 19.21 20.66
N GLY A 357 -7.44 18.98 19.73
CA GLY A 357 -8.41 17.92 19.91
C GLY A 357 -9.79 18.45 20.31
N GLU A 358 -10.41 17.75 21.25
CA GLU A 358 -11.60 18.25 21.94
C GLU A 358 -11.16 19.11 23.12
N VAL A 359 -11.74 20.30 23.25
CA VAL A 359 -11.27 21.31 24.22
C VAL A 359 -12.43 21.79 25.08
N SER A 360 -12.16 21.96 26.38
CA SER A 360 -13.12 22.64 27.25
C SER A 360 -13.02 24.16 27.09
N ILE A 361 -14.00 24.88 27.60
CA ILE A 361 -13.93 26.34 27.57
C ILE A 361 -12.77 26.91 28.40
N GLY A 362 -12.40 26.25 29.50
CA GLY A 362 -11.25 26.68 30.32
C GLY A 362 -9.94 26.55 29.55
N MET A 363 -9.76 25.45 28.82
CA MET A 363 -8.57 25.27 27.98
C MET A 363 -8.45 26.34 26.88
N LEU A 364 -9.60 26.75 26.30
CA LEU A 364 -9.63 27.84 25.33
C LEU A 364 -9.33 29.21 25.98
N GLU A 365 -9.76 29.43 27.22
CA GLU A 365 -9.46 30.66 27.96
C GLU A 365 -7.98 30.78 28.27
N ASP A 366 -7.36 29.68 28.74
CA ASP A 366 -5.93 29.61 29.06
C ASP A 366 -5.05 29.84 27.82
N GLU A 367 -5.36 29.19 26.70
CA GLU A 367 -4.54 29.29 25.48
C GLU A 367 -4.77 30.61 24.72
N LEU A 368 -6.02 31.07 24.61
CA LEU A 368 -6.35 32.24 23.78
C LEU A 368 -6.30 33.56 24.54
N GLY A 369 -6.28 33.54 25.88
CA GLY A 369 -6.32 34.75 26.73
C GLY A 369 -7.62 35.56 26.55
N VAL A 370 -8.70 34.94 26.08
CA VAL A 370 -10.00 35.58 25.84
C VAL A 370 -10.97 35.21 26.96
N THR A 371 -11.70 36.21 27.48
CA THR A 371 -12.65 35.98 28.57
C THR A 371 -13.72 34.95 28.22
N ARG A 372 -14.07 34.12 29.21
CA ARG A 372 -15.11 33.08 29.09
C ARG A 372 -16.42 33.54 28.45
N PHE A 373 -16.89 34.76 28.77
CA PHE A 373 -18.11 35.32 28.17
C PHE A 373 -18.01 35.51 26.64
N LYS A 374 -16.87 36.04 26.17
CA LYS A 374 -16.62 36.23 24.75
C LYS A 374 -16.46 34.88 24.04
N LEU A 375 -15.79 33.91 24.67
CA LEU A 375 -15.65 32.55 24.16
C LEU A 375 -17.01 31.84 24.04
N LEU A 376 -17.87 31.88 25.07
CA LEU A 376 -19.21 31.29 25.02
C LEU A 376 -20.05 31.86 23.87
N ARG A 377 -20.00 33.18 23.67
CA ARG A 377 -20.71 33.83 22.57
C ARG A 377 -20.20 33.37 21.21
N ALA A 378 -18.88 33.28 21.04
CA ALA A 378 -18.26 32.80 19.80
C ALA A 378 -18.56 31.31 19.55
N LEU A 379 -18.42 30.46 20.57
CA LEU A 379 -18.73 29.03 20.51
C LEU A 379 -20.20 28.78 20.17
N THR A 380 -21.12 29.50 20.81
CA THR A 380 -22.55 29.42 20.50
C THR A 380 -22.82 29.77 19.03
N THR A 381 -22.15 30.80 18.51
CA THR A 381 -22.26 31.16 17.09
C THR A 381 -21.68 30.06 16.19
N LEU A 382 -20.49 29.53 16.51
CA LEU A 382 -19.83 28.47 15.74
C LEU A 382 -20.66 27.17 15.70
N VAL A 383 -21.26 26.77 16.83
CA VAL A 383 -22.14 25.59 16.92
C VAL A 383 -23.45 25.83 16.15
N LYS A 384 -24.00 27.06 16.16
CA LYS A 384 -25.22 27.42 15.41
C LYS A 384 -24.97 27.63 13.91
N ARG A 385 -23.75 28.00 13.49
CA ARG A 385 -23.39 28.07 12.07
C ARG A 385 -23.62 26.69 11.47
N LYS A 386 -24.44 26.61 10.42
CA LYS A 386 -24.90 25.34 9.80
C LYS A 386 -23.79 24.30 9.81
N ARG A 387 -24.11 23.08 10.28
CA ARG A 387 -23.18 21.93 10.38
C ARG A 387 -22.24 21.81 9.18
N ALA A 388 -22.70 22.13 7.96
CA ALA A 388 -21.92 22.11 6.73
C ALA A 388 -20.63 22.98 6.69
N LYS A 389 -20.47 24.05 7.49
CA LYS A 389 -19.29 24.94 7.40
C LYS A 389 -18.18 24.64 8.40
N VAL A 390 -18.51 24.40 9.68
CA VAL A 390 -17.50 24.27 10.76
C VAL A 390 -17.49 22.88 11.39
N GLY A 391 -18.66 22.23 11.48
CA GLY A 391 -18.78 20.90 12.08
C GLY A 391 -18.57 20.85 13.60
N LEU A 392 -18.41 22.00 14.28
CA LEU A 392 -18.19 22.08 15.72
C LEU A 392 -19.48 21.72 16.49
N VAL A 393 -19.35 20.86 17.49
CA VAL A 393 -20.42 20.43 18.39
C VAL A 393 -19.94 20.53 19.84
N TYR A 394 -20.91 20.67 20.75
CA TYR A 394 -20.69 20.57 22.18
C TYR A 394 -21.17 19.20 22.64
N ASP A 395 -20.33 18.49 23.38
CA ASP A 395 -20.67 17.23 24.03
C ASP A 395 -21.02 17.50 25.49
N GLU A 396 -22.25 17.15 25.89
CA GLU A 396 -22.75 17.44 27.25
C GLU A 396 -22.07 16.58 28.31
N ASP A 397 -21.73 15.33 27.96
CA ASP A 397 -21.12 14.37 28.88
C ASP A 397 -19.68 14.75 29.24
N SER A 398 -18.86 15.08 28.23
CA SER A 398 -17.47 15.50 28.45
C SER A 398 -17.30 17.00 28.71
N GLN A 399 -18.34 17.80 28.48
CA GLN A 399 -18.31 19.27 28.54
C GLN A 399 -17.26 19.91 27.62
N LYS A 400 -16.97 19.25 26.49
CA LYS A 400 -15.97 19.69 25.52
C LYS A 400 -16.59 20.08 24.19
N TYR A 401 -15.88 20.93 23.47
CA TYR A 401 -16.16 21.29 22.10
C TYR A 401 -15.22 20.52 21.17
N GLY A 402 -15.79 19.92 20.14
CA GLY A 402 -15.08 19.10 19.16
C GLY A 402 -15.77 19.10 17.81
N PHE A 403 -15.13 18.54 16.80
CA PHE A 403 -15.73 18.38 15.49
C PHE A 403 -16.52 17.07 15.43
N ALA A 404 -17.77 17.12 14.98
CA ALA A 404 -18.63 15.93 14.91
C ALA A 404 -18.09 14.88 13.94
N SER A 405 -18.12 13.59 14.34
CA SER A 405 -17.69 12.48 13.49
C SER A 405 -18.44 12.43 12.15
N GLU A 406 -19.76 12.65 12.15
CA GLU A 406 -20.58 12.72 10.92
C GLU A 406 -20.10 13.80 9.95
N TRP A 407 -19.57 14.91 10.48
CA TRP A 407 -19.02 15.98 9.66
C TRP A 407 -17.74 15.51 8.96
N PHE A 408 -16.82 14.86 9.69
CA PHE A 408 -15.64 14.26 9.07
C PHE A 408 -16.01 13.24 7.99
N GLN A 409 -17.02 12.40 8.24
CA GLN A 409 -17.44 11.40 7.27
C GLN A 409 -17.85 12.03 5.94
N ARG A 410 -18.68 13.08 5.96
CA ARG A 410 -19.32 13.61 4.75
C ARG A 410 -18.64 14.83 4.14
N MET A 411 -18.05 15.70 4.96
CA MET A 411 -17.64 17.05 4.55
C MET A 411 -16.15 17.20 4.32
N ILE A 412 -15.30 16.41 4.99
CA ILE A 412 -13.85 16.58 4.83
C ILE A 412 -13.40 16.29 3.39
N ARG A 413 -12.47 17.09 2.88
CA ARG A 413 -11.85 16.92 1.56
C ARG A 413 -10.35 17.01 1.72
N TYR A 414 -9.66 16.08 1.10
CA TYR A 414 -8.20 16.01 1.13
C TYR A 414 -7.63 16.57 -0.17
N THR A 415 -6.47 17.20 -0.06
CA THR A 415 -5.72 17.75 -1.19
C THR A 415 -4.29 17.22 -1.18
N TRP A 416 -3.82 16.81 -2.36
CA TRP A 416 -2.44 16.40 -2.57
C TRP A 416 -1.53 17.63 -2.73
N PRO A 417 -0.25 17.53 -2.35
CA PRO A 417 0.76 18.47 -2.80
C PRO A 417 0.83 18.48 -4.34
N ASP A 418 1.18 19.63 -4.93
CA ASP A 418 1.37 19.77 -6.37
C ASP A 418 2.35 18.71 -6.89
N LYS A 419 1.96 18.04 -7.98
CA LYS A 419 2.74 16.99 -8.64
C LYS A 419 4.09 17.50 -9.14
N ALA A 420 4.19 18.76 -9.53
CA ALA A 420 5.46 19.37 -9.94
C ALA A 420 6.49 19.37 -8.80
N ALA A 421 6.04 19.27 -7.54
CA ALA A 421 6.89 19.22 -6.36
C ALA A 421 7.23 17.79 -5.90
N TRP A 422 6.92 16.77 -6.70
CA TRP A 422 7.19 15.36 -6.36
C TRP A 422 8.51 14.90 -6.98
N THR A 423 9.28 14.13 -6.23
CA THR A 423 10.52 13.50 -6.71
C THR A 423 10.31 12.01 -6.92
N LYS A 424 10.72 11.50 -8.07
CA LYS A 424 10.69 10.07 -8.44
C LYS A 424 12.09 9.45 -8.28
N ASP A 425 12.17 8.43 -7.44
CA ASP A 425 13.32 7.54 -7.34
C ASP A 425 12.97 6.16 -7.88
N VAL A 426 13.89 5.57 -8.63
CA VAL A 426 13.76 4.21 -9.18
C VAL A 426 14.95 3.40 -8.73
N LEU A 427 14.66 2.27 -8.10
CA LEU A 427 15.63 1.38 -7.50
C LEU A 427 15.39 -0.04 -8.00
N ALA A 428 16.47 -0.78 -8.24
CA ALA A 428 16.41 -2.21 -8.45
C ALA A 428 17.41 -2.90 -7.53
N GLY A 429 17.12 -4.13 -7.09
CA GLY A 429 18.04 -4.88 -6.26
C GLY A 429 17.91 -6.38 -6.36
N PHE A 430 18.95 -7.08 -5.94
CA PHE A 430 18.99 -8.53 -5.79
C PHE A 430 19.59 -8.92 -4.44
N GLY A 431 19.24 -10.10 -3.97
CA GLY A 431 19.69 -10.64 -2.70
C GLY A 431 21.12 -11.14 -2.77
N CYS A 432 21.36 -12.25 -3.48
CA CYS A 432 22.70 -12.80 -3.65
C CYS A 432 23.05 -12.96 -5.13
N LEU A 433 24.32 -12.75 -5.46
CA LEU A 433 24.89 -12.99 -6.79
C LEU A 433 25.78 -14.24 -6.79
N HIS A 434 26.55 -14.47 -5.74
CA HIS A 434 27.51 -15.57 -5.63
C HIS A 434 28.42 -15.74 -6.86
N GLY A 435 29.12 -14.68 -7.25
CA GLY A 435 30.11 -14.75 -8.32
C GLY A 435 31.19 -15.78 -8.00
N GLY A 436 31.40 -16.70 -8.94
CA GLY A 436 32.28 -17.86 -8.82
C GLY A 436 31.53 -19.18 -8.61
N SER A 437 30.21 -19.14 -8.36
CA SER A 437 29.38 -20.33 -8.30
C SER A 437 29.01 -20.86 -9.68
N VAL A 438 28.97 -22.18 -9.84
CA VAL A 438 28.46 -22.88 -11.05
C VAL A 438 26.95 -22.65 -11.29
N HIS A 439 26.23 -22.14 -10.30
CA HIS A 439 24.78 -21.97 -10.33
C HIS A 439 24.32 -20.52 -10.52
N THR A 440 25.26 -19.58 -10.59
CA THR A 440 24.97 -18.17 -10.84
C THR A 440 24.50 -17.97 -12.28
N ALA A 441 23.45 -17.19 -12.49
CA ALA A 441 22.90 -16.92 -13.81
C ALA A 441 23.68 -15.81 -14.53
N TYR A 442 24.94 -16.09 -14.89
CA TYR A 442 25.87 -15.12 -15.50
C TYR A 442 25.28 -14.42 -16.73
N LYS A 443 24.66 -15.15 -17.66
CA LYS A 443 24.08 -14.56 -18.88
C LYS A 443 22.94 -13.61 -18.57
N PHE A 444 22.04 -13.99 -17.65
CA PHE A 444 20.95 -13.11 -17.24
C PHE A 444 21.54 -11.82 -16.66
N PHE A 445 22.51 -11.94 -15.75
CA PHE A 445 23.08 -10.79 -15.06
C PHE A 445 23.84 -9.85 -16.01
N VAL A 446 24.68 -10.38 -16.89
CA VAL A 446 25.53 -9.55 -17.75
C VAL A 446 24.80 -9.08 -19.02
N GLN A 447 23.92 -9.90 -19.60
CA GLN A 447 23.36 -9.63 -20.93
C GLN A 447 21.91 -9.12 -20.88
N GLN A 448 21.10 -9.57 -19.92
CA GLN A 448 19.67 -9.23 -19.87
C GLN A 448 19.37 -8.10 -18.87
N LEU A 449 20.00 -8.14 -17.70
CA LEU A 449 19.77 -7.16 -16.65
C LEU A 449 20.04 -5.71 -17.09
N PRO A 450 21.13 -5.37 -17.83
CA PRO A 450 21.36 -3.99 -18.27
C PRO A 450 20.17 -3.43 -19.06
N GLY A 451 19.59 -4.24 -19.95
CA GLY A 451 18.39 -3.86 -20.71
C GLY A 451 17.19 -3.55 -19.83
N LEU A 452 16.96 -4.35 -18.78
CA LEU A 452 15.90 -4.10 -17.79
C LEU A 452 16.16 -2.81 -17.00
N LEU A 453 17.40 -2.57 -16.56
CA LEU A 453 17.78 -1.38 -15.80
C LEU A 453 17.64 -0.09 -16.63
N VAL A 454 17.95 -0.14 -17.93
CA VAL A 454 17.70 0.96 -18.87
C VAL A 454 16.20 1.15 -19.10
N ALA A 455 15.46 0.09 -19.40
CA ALA A 455 14.03 0.16 -19.72
C ALA A 455 13.19 0.75 -18.58
N HIS A 456 13.58 0.50 -17.33
CA HIS A 456 12.90 1.02 -16.14
C HIS A 456 13.50 2.31 -15.58
N GLU A 457 14.55 2.86 -16.18
CA GLU A 457 15.22 4.10 -15.73
C GLU A 457 15.76 4.02 -14.29
N VAL A 458 16.33 2.86 -13.92
CA VAL A 458 16.84 2.61 -12.56
C VAL A 458 17.98 3.57 -12.20
N LYS A 459 17.88 4.31 -11.10
CA LYS A 459 18.93 5.21 -10.63
C LYS A 459 19.87 4.55 -9.61
N TYR A 460 19.34 3.61 -8.84
CA TYR A 460 20.05 2.91 -7.77
C TYR A 460 19.99 1.41 -7.98
N LEU A 461 21.15 0.75 -7.99
CA LEU A 461 21.26 -0.70 -7.99
C LEU A 461 21.73 -1.18 -6.61
N LEU A 462 21.03 -2.16 -6.04
CA LEU A 462 21.27 -2.64 -4.68
C LEU A 462 21.67 -4.12 -4.67
N ALA A 463 22.78 -4.46 -4.02
CA ALA A 463 23.17 -5.83 -3.70
C ALA A 463 23.13 -6.04 -2.18
N VAL A 464 22.17 -6.81 -1.68
CA VAL A 464 21.81 -6.79 -0.24
C VAL A 464 22.21 -8.08 0.49
N GLY A 465 23.07 -8.89 -0.12
CA GLY A 465 23.50 -10.19 0.38
C GLY A 465 24.74 -10.67 -0.35
N ASP A 466 24.93 -11.98 -0.36
CA ASP A 466 26.17 -12.64 -0.75
C ASP A 466 26.58 -12.34 -2.19
N LEU A 467 27.68 -11.59 -2.35
CA LEU A 467 28.28 -11.34 -3.65
C LEU A 467 29.17 -12.50 -4.09
N THR A 468 29.77 -13.23 -3.16
CA THR A 468 30.62 -14.41 -3.41
C THR A 468 29.99 -15.68 -2.85
N GLU A 469 30.43 -16.85 -3.33
CA GLU A 469 30.01 -18.14 -2.77
C GLU A 469 30.79 -18.46 -1.49
N GLY A 470 32.04 -18.00 -1.40
CA GLY A 470 32.95 -18.36 -0.34
C GLY A 470 33.46 -19.80 -0.44
N LEU A 471 34.29 -20.21 0.51
CA LEU A 471 34.92 -21.54 0.55
C LEU A 471 34.56 -22.37 1.78
N LYS A 472 33.83 -21.82 2.75
CA LYS A 472 33.38 -22.59 3.93
C LYS A 472 32.43 -23.73 3.52
N HIS A 473 32.21 -24.67 4.43
CA HIS A 473 31.35 -25.84 4.23
C HIS A 473 31.75 -26.73 3.04
N ASN A 474 33.02 -26.66 2.62
CA ASN A 474 33.58 -27.45 1.52
C ASN A 474 32.82 -27.25 0.19
N LEU A 475 32.27 -26.05 -0.06
CA LEU A 475 31.48 -25.75 -1.27
C LEU A 475 32.26 -26.01 -2.57
N ALA A 476 33.57 -25.74 -2.58
CA ALA A 476 34.44 -26.09 -3.69
C ALA A 476 34.54 -27.61 -3.93
N LEU A 477 34.69 -28.41 -2.86
CA LEU A 477 34.75 -29.87 -2.97
C LEU A 477 33.39 -30.48 -3.36
N ARG A 478 32.28 -29.79 -3.03
CA ARG A 478 30.93 -30.15 -3.46
C ARG A 478 30.63 -29.74 -4.91
N GLY A 479 31.57 -29.06 -5.57
CA GLY A 479 31.42 -28.60 -6.94
C GLY A 479 30.48 -27.41 -7.12
N GLU A 480 30.15 -26.67 -6.04
CA GLU A 480 29.30 -25.47 -6.10
C GLU A 480 30.07 -24.22 -6.55
N VAL A 481 31.40 -24.27 -6.50
CA VAL A 481 32.34 -23.22 -6.91
C VAL A 481 33.15 -23.71 -8.11
N TYR A 482 33.48 -22.83 -9.05
CA TYR A 482 34.36 -23.21 -10.15
C TYR A 482 35.77 -23.61 -9.66
N GLY A 483 36.35 -24.62 -10.28
CA GLY A 483 37.70 -25.09 -9.94
C GLY A 483 38.72 -23.94 -10.00
N GLY A 484 39.48 -23.76 -8.92
CA GLY A 484 40.49 -22.69 -8.81
C GLY A 484 39.98 -21.32 -8.34
N MET A 485 38.66 -21.12 -8.19
CA MET A 485 38.09 -19.86 -7.67
C MET A 485 38.20 -19.77 -6.15
N ASN A 486 39.34 -19.28 -5.66
CA ASN A 486 39.47 -18.87 -4.25
C ASN A 486 38.66 -17.59 -3.95
N ASN A 487 38.53 -17.19 -2.68
CA ASN A 487 37.75 -16.00 -2.29
C ASN A 487 38.15 -14.74 -3.09
N THR A 488 39.45 -14.48 -3.26
CA THR A 488 39.94 -13.33 -4.03
C THR A 488 39.49 -13.36 -5.50
N TRP A 489 39.56 -14.52 -6.16
CA TRP A 489 39.12 -14.65 -7.55
C TRP A 489 37.59 -14.57 -7.69
N GLN A 490 36.84 -15.07 -6.70
CA GLN A 490 35.39 -14.88 -6.64
C GLN A 490 35.02 -13.39 -6.53
N GLU A 491 35.69 -12.65 -5.65
CA GLU A 491 35.51 -11.20 -5.52
C GLU A 491 35.82 -10.45 -6.82
N LYS A 492 36.96 -10.75 -7.46
CA LYS A 492 37.34 -10.15 -8.76
C LYS A 492 36.34 -10.48 -9.86
N ALA A 493 35.94 -11.74 -9.99
CA ALA A 493 34.95 -12.17 -10.99
C ALA A 493 33.62 -11.43 -10.81
N THR A 494 33.17 -11.29 -9.57
CA THR A 494 31.97 -10.52 -9.22
C THR A 494 32.12 -9.04 -9.59
N ALA A 495 33.28 -8.44 -9.32
CA ALA A 495 33.58 -7.05 -9.67
C ALA A 495 33.54 -6.82 -11.19
N TYR A 496 34.13 -7.72 -11.98
CA TYR A 496 34.09 -7.63 -13.45
C TYR A 496 32.66 -7.68 -13.99
N MET A 497 31.85 -8.62 -13.51
CA MET A 497 30.44 -8.73 -13.92
C MET A 497 29.66 -7.46 -13.57
N MET A 498 29.86 -6.93 -12.36
CA MET A 498 29.17 -5.71 -11.92
C MET A 498 29.61 -4.49 -12.74
N ALA A 499 30.91 -4.34 -13.00
CA ALA A 499 31.45 -3.26 -13.83
C ALA A 499 30.83 -3.29 -15.24
N GLU A 500 30.75 -4.46 -15.87
CA GLU A 500 30.15 -4.65 -17.19
C GLU A 500 28.69 -4.15 -17.21
N VAL A 501 27.88 -4.54 -16.22
CA VAL A 501 26.48 -4.11 -16.11
C VAL A 501 26.37 -2.58 -15.95
N LEU A 502 27.17 -2.00 -15.05
CA LEU A 502 27.13 -0.55 -14.77
C LEU A 502 27.59 0.27 -15.98
N LEU A 503 28.66 -0.16 -16.66
CA LEU A 503 29.21 0.52 -17.83
C LEU A 503 28.29 0.39 -19.05
N GLU A 504 27.65 -0.76 -19.26
CA GLU A 504 26.69 -0.93 -20.36
C GLU A 504 25.47 -0.01 -20.18
N VAL A 505 24.90 0.04 -18.97
CA VAL A 505 23.79 0.96 -18.66
C VAL A 505 24.20 2.42 -18.84
N LEU A 506 25.39 2.79 -18.35
CA LEU A 506 25.96 4.12 -18.54
C LEU A 506 26.08 4.46 -20.03
N ASN A 507 26.69 3.57 -20.83
CA ASN A 507 26.93 3.81 -22.25
C ASN A 507 25.61 4.03 -23.00
N VAL A 508 24.60 3.19 -22.78
CA VAL A 508 23.28 3.32 -23.42
C VAL A 508 22.57 4.63 -23.04
N ARG A 509 22.61 5.01 -21.75
CA ARG A 509 21.98 6.25 -21.27
C ARG A 509 22.68 7.49 -21.78
N LEU A 510 24.01 7.49 -21.75
CA LEU A 510 24.83 8.60 -22.18
C LEU A 510 24.69 8.80 -23.70
N GLU A 511 24.73 7.73 -24.48
CA GLU A 511 24.48 7.77 -25.92
C GLU A 511 23.12 8.40 -26.23
N LYS A 512 22.06 7.99 -25.51
CA LYS A 512 20.73 8.60 -25.64
C LYS A 512 20.75 10.09 -25.28
N ALA A 513 21.39 10.47 -24.18
CA ALA A 513 21.39 11.84 -23.69
C ALA A 513 22.25 12.80 -24.53
N LEU A 514 23.23 12.27 -25.26
CA LEU A 514 24.11 13.04 -26.16
C LEU A 514 23.52 13.28 -27.55
N LYS A 515 22.50 12.53 -27.99
CA LYS A 515 21.90 12.66 -29.34
C LYS A 515 21.44 14.08 -29.69
N GLU A 516 21.05 14.87 -28.69
CA GLU A 516 20.50 16.22 -28.86
C GLU A 516 21.44 17.32 -28.35
N LYS A 517 22.68 16.98 -27.97
CA LYS A 517 23.63 17.92 -27.36
C LYS A 517 24.89 18.08 -28.20
N ASP A 518 25.34 19.32 -28.33
CA ASP A 518 26.66 19.63 -28.89
C ASP A 518 27.71 19.57 -27.79
N VAL A 519 28.44 18.45 -27.71
CA VAL A 519 29.47 18.21 -26.69
C VAL A 519 30.50 19.33 -26.63
N LYS A 520 30.85 19.95 -27.77
CA LYS A 520 31.86 21.02 -27.83
C LYS A 520 31.43 22.30 -27.12
N LYS A 521 30.11 22.49 -26.91
CA LYS A 521 29.54 23.66 -26.24
C LYS A 521 29.25 23.43 -24.76
N MET A 522 29.38 22.20 -24.27
CA MET A 522 29.12 21.89 -22.87
C MET A 522 30.30 22.34 -22.00
N SER A 523 29.97 22.88 -20.83
CA SER A 523 30.94 23.13 -19.76
C SER A 523 31.34 21.82 -19.07
N ALA A 524 32.49 21.83 -18.39
CA ALA A 524 32.95 20.70 -17.57
C ALA A 524 31.92 20.25 -16.52
N GLN A 525 31.19 21.21 -15.94
CA GLN A 525 30.12 20.94 -14.97
C GLN A 525 28.94 20.21 -15.62
N GLU A 526 28.49 20.66 -16.80
CA GLU A 526 27.41 20.01 -17.55
C GLU A 526 27.81 18.61 -18.01
N MET A 527 29.05 18.42 -18.46
CA MET A 527 29.56 17.09 -18.82
C MET A 527 29.61 16.16 -17.61
N THR A 528 30.12 16.65 -16.47
CA THR A 528 30.22 15.86 -15.23
C THR A 528 28.83 15.48 -14.71
N ALA A 529 27.88 16.41 -14.70
CA ALA A 529 26.50 16.15 -14.33
C ALA A 529 25.85 15.11 -15.26
N LEU A 530 26.03 15.23 -16.57
CA LEU A 530 25.49 14.29 -17.55
C LEU A 530 26.00 12.85 -17.34
N VAL A 531 27.31 12.70 -17.14
CA VAL A 531 27.92 11.39 -16.88
C VAL A 531 27.46 10.84 -15.53
N SER A 532 27.42 11.69 -14.49
CA SER A 532 26.95 11.30 -13.16
C SER A 532 25.48 10.87 -13.18
N ASP A 533 24.60 11.58 -13.89
CA ASP A 533 23.17 11.22 -13.99
C ASP A 533 22.95 9.93 -14.79
N SER A 534 23.84 9.65 -15.75
CA SER A 534 23.79 8.43 -16.57
C SER A 534 24.33 7.20 -15.82
N LEU A 535 25.33 7.38 -14.95
CA LEU A 535 25.89 6.31 -14.13
C LEU A 535 25.02 6.06 -12.89
N MET A 536 24.55 4.82 -12.76
CA MET A 536 23.78 4.41 -11.58
C MET A 536 24.63 4.46 -10.31
N THR A 537 23.99 4.76 -9.18
CA THR A 537 24.60 4.58 -7.87
C THR A 537 24.42 3.12 -7.44
N PHE A 538 25.53 2.43 -7.18
CA PHE A 538 25.57 1.07 -6.68
C PHE A 538 25.77 1.06 -5.16
N LEU A 539 24.80 0.49 -4.45
CA LEU A 539 24.81 0.31 -3.00
C LEU A 539 24.94 -1.18 -2.70
N TYR A 540 25.89 -1.57 -1.86
CA TYR A 540 26.05 -2.98 -1.51
C TYR A 540 26.31 -3.20 -0.02
N TRP A 541 25.85 -4.35 0.49
CA TRP A 541 26.09 -4.81 1.85
C TRP A 541 26.95 -6.08 1.81
N ILE A 542 27.72 -6.31 2.88
CA ILE A 542 28.45 -7.57 3.07
C ILE A 542 27.43 -8.67 3.44
N GLY A 543 27.40 -9.74 2.66
CA GLY A 543 26.61 -10.93 2.93
C GLY A 543 27.24 -11.87 3.96
N ASN A 544 26.54 -12.95 4.28
CA ASN A 544 27.01 -13.96 5.22
C ASN A 544 28.20 -14.76 4.65
N HIS A 545 28.14 -15.12 3.36
CA HIS A 545 29.18 -15.88 2.68
C HIS A 545 30.43 -15.03 2.45
N ASP A 546 30.23 -13.74 2.17
CA ASP A 546 31.32 -12.77 2.01
C ASP A 546 32.11 -12.63 3.33
N ASP A 547 31.37 -12.46 4.44
CA ASP A 547 31.92 -12.27 5.78
C ASP A 547 32.68 -13.50 6.31
N TRP A 548 32.45 -14.69 5.76
CA TRP A 548 33.19 -15.90 6.15
C TRP A 548 34.69 -15.83 5.90
N SER A 549 35.12 -14.94 5.01
CA SER A 549 36.54 -14.67 4.77
C SER A 549 37.23 -14.04 5.99
N SER A 550 36.47 -13.35 6.86
CA SER A 550 36.99 -12.70 8.07
C SER A 550 37.56 -13.67 9.10
N ASP A 551 37.02 -14.90 9.20
CA ASP A 551 37.57 -15.96 10.04
C ASP A 551 39.04 -16.30 9.70
N PHE A 552 39.47 -15.98 8.49
CA PHE A 552 40.83 -16.20 8.00
C PHE A 552 41.67 -14.91 7.99
N GLY A 553 41.19 -13.83 8.60
CA GLY A 553 41.88 -12.54 8.71
C GLY A 553 41.80 -11.65 7.46
N TYR A 554 40.86 -11.90 6.55
CA TYR A 554 40.61 -11.05 5.37
C TYR A 554 39.50 -10.03 5.64
N ASP A 555 39.65 -8.83 5.07
CA ASP A 555 38.55 -7.86 4.99
C ASP A 555 37.57 -8.27 3.88
N PRO A 556 36.31 -8.61 4.20
CA PRO A 556 35.34 -9.07 3.20
C PRO A 556 35.08 -8.04 2.10
N LEU A 557 35.06 -8.49 0.84
CA LEU A 557 34.79 -7.66 -0.35
C LEU A 557 35.81 -6.53 -0.59
N ALA A 558 36.96 -6.53 0.09
CA ALA A 558 37.99 -5.52 -0.13
C ALA A 558 38.56 -5.57 -1.55
N MET A 559 38.80 -6.78 -2.09
CA MET A 559 39.28 -6.94 -3.46
C MET A 559 38.17 -6.66 -4.47
N PHE A 560 36.92 -7.00 -4.15
CA PHE A 560 35.76 -6.64 -4.95
C PHE A 560 35.66 -5.11 -5.13
N ASP A 561 35.71 -4.33 -4.04
CA ASP A 561 35.57 -2.87 -4.08
C ASP A 561 36.71 -2.22 -4.87
N ALA A 562 37.95 -2.65 -4.61
CA ALA A 562 39.12 -2.14 -5.32
C ALA A 562 39.05 -2.42 -6.83
N THR A 563 38.78 -3.68 -7.21
CA THR A 563 38.69 -4.08 -8.62
C THR A 563 37.50 -3.42 -9.32
N LEU A 564 36.34 -3.29 -8.66
CA LEU A 564 35.18 -2.62 -9.26
C LEU A 564 35.49 -1.15 -9.58
N LYS A 565 36.12 -0.43 -8.65
CA LYS A 565 36.50 0.99 -8.85
C LYS A 565 37.54 1.15 -9.96
N GLU A 566 38.52 0.25 -10.05
CA GLU A 566 39.53 0.26 -11.11
C GLU A 566 38.90 0.04 -12.49
N GLU A 567 38.03 -0.96 -12.63
CA GLU A 567 37.36 -1.29 -13.88
C GLU A 567 36.38 -0.20 -14.31
N LEU A 568 35.60 0.34 -13.39
CA LEU A 568 34.73 1.49 -13.67
C LEU A 568 35.54 2.73 -14.06
N GLY A 569 36.68 2.98 -13.42
CA GLY A 569 37.57 4.08 -13.78
C GLY A 569 38.11 3.95 -15.21
N SER A 570 38.63 2.76 -15.52
CA SER A 570 39.13 2.42 -16.86
C SER A 570 38.03 2.50 -17.92
N GLY A 571 36.83 2.00 -17.62
CA GLY A 571 35.67 2.10 -18.50
C GLY A 571 35.20 3.54 -18.72
N LEU A 572 35.18 4.35 -17.67
CA LEU A 572 34.85 5.78 -17.77
C LEU A 572 35.85 6.55 -18.63
N GLU A 573 37.15 6.28 -18.51
CA GLU A 573 38.16 6.90 -19.39
C GLU A 573 37.96 6.48 -20.86
N LYS A 574 37.62 5.22 -21.12
CA LYS A 574 37.25 4.77 -22.49
C LYS A 574 36.02 5.53 -23.02
N ILE A 575 34.98 5.67 -22.21
CA ILE A 575 33.74 6.39 -22.56
C ILE A 575 34.01 7.88 -22.78
N LYS A 576 34.84 8.49 -21.91
CA LYS A 576 35.30 9.86 -22.02
C LYS A 576 35.95 10.12 -23.37
N ASN A 577 36.86 9.25 -23.79
CA ASN A 577 37.55 9.33 -25.07
C ASN A 577 36.58 9.08 -26.24
N LYS A 578 35.71 8.08 -26.13
CA LYS A 578 34.71 7.74 -27.15
C LYS A 578 33.78 8.92 -27.49
N TYR A 579 33.31 9.66 -26.48
CA TYR A 579 32.35 10.75 -26.66
C TYR A 579 32.97 12.15 -26.61
N GLY A 580 34.30 12.28 -26.51
CA GLY A 580 34.98 13.58 -26.46
C GLY A 580 34.71 14.41 -25.21
N LEU A 581 34.46 13.76 -24.06
CA LEU A 581 34.13 14.39 -22.77
C LEU A 581 35.39 14.75 -21.96
N SER A 582 36.41 15.30 -22.63
CA SER A 582 37.77 15.43 -22.08
C SER A 582 37.89 16.21 -20.76
N GLN A 583 36.89 17.02 -20.42
CA GLN A 583 36.86 17.88 -19.23
C GLN A 583 36.30 17.20 -17.95
N ILE A 584 35.87 15.94 -18.01
CA ILE A 584 35.36 15.24 -16.80
C ILE A 584 36.49 14.74 -15.90
N SER A 585 36.23 14.79 -14.58
CA SER A 585 37.05 14.12 -13.56
C SER A 585 36.42 12.77 -13.21
N VAL A 586 37.05 11.68 -13.67
CA VAL A 586 36.61 10.30 -13.38
C VAL A 586 36.60 10.01 -11.87
N PRO A 587 37.63 10.38 -11.08
CA PRO A 587 37.61 10.19 -9.63
C PRO A 587 36.41 10.87 -8.93
N GLU A 588 36.07 12.09 -9.33
CA GLU A 588 34.93 12.83 -8.75
C GLU A 588 33.59 12.16 -9.08
N VAL A 589 33.42 11.65 -10.30
CA VAL A 589 32.22 10.88 -10.67
C VAL A 589 32.12 9.61 -9.82
N LEU A 590 33.21 8.85 -9.66
CA LEU A 590 33.18 7.56 -8.97
C LEU A 590 33.01 7.67 -7.46
N LYS A 591 33.50 8.75 -6.84
CA LYS A 591 33.48 8.97 -5.39
C LYS A 591 32.10 8.76 -4.75
N HIS A 592 31.02 8.99 -5.49
CA HIS A 592 29.64 8.94 -4.99
C HIS A 592 28.78 7.83 -5.62
N LYS A 593 29.40 6.90 -6.36
CA LYS A 593 28.68 5.91 -7.18
C LYS A 593 28.83 4.47 -6.74
N VAL A 594 29.86 4.13 -5.98
CA VAL A 594 30.04 2.78 -5.39
C VAL A 594 30.15 2.94 -3.88
N ILE A 595 29.14 2.46 -3.15
CA ILE A 595 29.00 2.72 -1.72
C ILE A 595 28.79 1.40 -0.97
N LEU A 596 29.75 1.07 -0.11
CA LEU A 596 29.58 0.03 0.90
C LEU A 596 28.65 0.56 2.00
N MET A 597 27.53 -0.10 2.15
CA MET A 597 26.50 0.21 3.12
C MET A 597 26.74 -0.52 4.44
N GLN A 598 26.39 0.13 5.55
CA GLN A 598 26.44 -0.45 6.89
C GLN A 598 25.03 -0.51 7.46
N LYS A 599 24.63 -1.70 7.94
CA LYS A 599 23.33 -1.91 8.57
C LYS A 599 23.11 -0.90 9.69
N GLY A 600 21.96 -0.21 9.68
CA GLY A 600 21.60 0.79 10.69
C GLY A 600 22.18 2.19 10.42
N LYS A 601 22.94 2.37 9.34
CA LYS A 601 23.42 3.67 8.84
C LYS A 601 22.77 3.94 7.49
N PRO A 602 21.58 4.56 7.47
CA PRO A 602 20.83 4.74 6.24
C PRO A 602 21.52 5.72 5.28
N TYR A 603 21.40 5.46 3.99
CA TYR A 603 21.80 6.36 2.91
C TYR A 603 20.64 7.26 2.54
N THR A 604 20.84 8.58 2.50
CA THR A 604 19.82 9.56 2.11
C THR A 604 19.99 9.92 0.65
N MET A 605 18.98 9.60 -0.17
CA MET A 605 18.94 10.01 -1.57
C MET A 605 18.71 11.52 -1.69
N PRO A 606 18.99 12.14 -2.87
CA PRO A 606 18.72 13.56 -3.11
C PRO A 606 17.25 13.97 -2.88
N SER A 607 16.30 13.04 -2.98
CA SER A 607 14.88 13.27 -2.65
C SER A 607 14.60 13.46 -1.16
N GLY A 608 15.57 13.18 -0.29
CA GLY A 608 15.42 13.11 1.17
C GLY A 608 14.88 11.76 1.67
N VAL A 609 14.56 10.83 0.78
CA VAL A 609 14.14 9.47 1.14
C VAL A 609 15.38 8.63 1.51
N THR A 610 15.29 7.87 2.60
CA THR A 610 16.41 7.05 3.08
C THR A 610 16.27 5.57 2.75
N ILE A 611 17.42 4.93 2.54
CA ILE A 611 17.59 3.51 2.21
C ILE A 611 18.45 2.85 3.28
N ASP A 612 18.04 1.68 3.75
CA ASP A 612 18.88 0.79 4.56
C ASP A 612 18.58 -0.67 4.20
N GLY A 613 19.41 -1.59 4.66
CA GLY A 613 19.24 -2.99 4.36
C GLY A 613 20.03 -3.92 5.26
N ALA A 614 19.74 -5.20 5.15
CA ALA A 614 20.42 -6.24 5.89
C ALA A 614 20.37 -7.59 5.18
N HIS A 615 21.50 -8.28 5.20
CA HIS A 615 21.57 -9.72 5.05
C HIS A 615 21.50 -10.36 6.45
N TYR A 616 20.47 -11.16 6.74
CA TYR A 616 20.31 -11.71 8.09
C TYR A 616 20.99 -13.08 8.25
N TYR A 617 21.64 -13.31 9.39
CA TYR A 617 22.08 -14.65 9.82
C TYR A 617 20.92 -15.38 10.52
N ALA A 618 20.01 -15.97 9.74
CA ALA A 618 18.83 -16.63 10.33
C ALA A 618 18.36 -17.87 9.56
N GLY A 619 17.65 -18.76 10.28
CA GLY A 619 16.94 -19.92 9.73
C GLY A 619 15.55 -19.57 9.18
N ARG A 620 15.03 -20.39 8.25
CA ARG A 620 13.78 -20.14 7.52
C ARG A 620 12.57 -20.07 8.44
N THR A 621 11.62 -19.20 8.09
CA THR A 621 10.28 -19.14 8.68
C THR A 621 9.23 -19.44 7.61
N GLN A 622 8.17 -20.19 7.95
CA GLN A 622 7.05 -20.43 7.03
C GLN A 622 6.24 -19.14 6.77
N THR A 623 6.11 -18.31 7.79
CA THR A 623 5.49 -16.99 7.67
C THR A 623 6.44 -16.04 6.94
N SER A 624 6.06 -15.65 5.73
CA SER A 624 6.92 -14.91 4.81
C SER A 624 7.21 -13.47 5.27
N SER A 625 6.24 -12.78 5.88
CA SER A 625 6.40 -11.38 6.29
C SER A 625 7.23 -11.16 7.56
N THR A 626 7.61 -12.22 8.29
CA THR A 626 8.29 -12.14 9.59
C THR A 626 9.58 -11.32 9.52
N TRP A 627 10.41 -11.54 8.51
CA TRP A 627 11.70 -10.87 8.37
C TRP A 627 11.56 -9.43 7.93
N LEU A 628 10.62 -9.13 7.03
CA LEU A 628 10.35 -7.78 6.59
C LEU A 628 9.77 -6.91 7.71
N GLN A 629 8.86 -7.47 8.52
CA GLN A 629 8.38 -6.79 9.71
C GLN A 629 9.49 -6.53 10.73
N ARG A 630 10.35 -7.53 10.97
CA ARG A 630 11.50 -7.37 11.87
C ARG A 630 12.46 -6.30 11.36
N ALA A 631 12.73 -6.27 10.05
CA ALA A 631 13.57 -5.28 9.42
C ALA A 631 12.98 -3.87 9.53
N LEU A 632 11.67 -3.70 9.29
CA LEU A 632 10.97 -2.42 9.50
C LEU A 632 11.05 -1.95 10.95
N SER A 633 11.06 -2.86 11.93
CA SER A 633 11.21 -2.51 13.34
C SER A 633 12.64 -2.15 13.74
N GLN A 634 13.65 -2.79 13.14
CA GLN A 634 15.07 -2.60 13.49
C GLN A 634 15.72 -1.44 12.73
N LEU A 635 15.40 -1.30 11.46
CA LEU A 635 15.98 -0.31 10.55
C LEU A 635 15.01 0.88 10.48
N LYS A 636 15.53 2.10 10.61
CA LYS A 636 14.70 3.33 10.65
C LYS A 636 14.47 3.98 9.28
N ALA A 637 14.95 3.36 8.20
CA ALA A 637 14.85 3.91 6.85
C ALA A 637 13.44 3.80 6.24
N GLN A 638 13.10 4.70 5.31
CA GLN A 638 11.86 4.61 4.55
C GLN A 638 11.84 3.37 3.65
N LEU A 639 12.96 3.09 2.96
CA LEU A 639 13.10 1.96 2.07
C LEU A 639 14.04 0.94 2.71
N VAL A 640 13.52 -0.25 2.99
CA VAL A 640 14.25 -1.31 3.68
C VAL A 640 14.42 -2.50 2.74
N TRP A 641 15.64 -2.93 2.52
CA TRP A 641 15.94 -4.05 1.63
C TRP A 641 16.53 -5.21 2.42
N VAL A 642 16.07 -6.43 2.16
CA VAL A 642 16.46 -7.61 2.94
C VAL A 642 16.81 -8.76 2.01
N ALA A 643 17.82 -9.54 2.37
CA ALA A 643 18.10 -10.84 1.77
C ALA A 643 18.48 -11.86 2.85
N ASN A 644 18.22 -13.15 2.59
CA ASN A 644 18.67 -14.36 3.34
C ASN A 644 17.90 -15.63 2.88
N PHE A 645 16.58 -15.54 2.66
CA PHE A 645 15.76 -16.70 2.22
C PHE A 645 15.33 -16.63 0.76
N HIS A 646 15.56 -15.49 0.12
CA HIS A 646 15.22 -15.22 -1.27
C HIS A 646 13.77 -15.49 -1.66
N VAL A 647 12.86 -15.57 -0.68
CA VAL A 647 11.42 -15.46 -0.92
C VAL A 647 11.11 -14.00 -1.23
N ALA A 648 10.72 -13.73 -2.47
CA ALA A 648 10.44 -12.41 -3.00
C ALA A 648 9.08 -11.91 -2.49
N GLU A 649 9.14 -10.97 -1.54
CA GLU A 649 7.96 -10.36 -0.94
C GLU A 649 8.21 -8.88 -0.61
N ILE A 650 7.16 -8.07 -0.71
CA ILE A 650 7.16 -6.67 -0.29
C ILE A 650 6.11 -6.48 0.79
N VAL A 651 6.50 -5.81 1.87
CA VAL A 651 5.61 -5.36 2.93
C VAL A 651 5.65 -3.85 3.00
N GLU A 652 4.49 -3.21 2.91
CA GLU A 652 4.34 -1.77 3.06
C GLU A 652 3.63 -1.45 4.36
N LYS A 653 4.16 -0.43 5.05
CA LYS A 653 3.69 -0.01 6.37
C LYS A 653 3.76 1.51 6.45
N TRP A 654 2.70 2.14 6.96
CA TRP A 654 2.75 3.56 7.26
C TRP A 654 3.29 3.84 8.67
N GLU A 655 4.12 4.88 8.81
CA GLU A 655 4.58 5.40 10.10
C GLU A 655 4.50 6.94 10.13
N ALA A 656 4.12 7.51 11.29
CA ALA A 656 3.86 8.94 11.43
C ALA A 656 5.03 9.83 10.96
N HIS A 657 6.26 9.48 11.35
CA HIS A 657 7.46 10.27 11.04
C HIS A 657 7.94 10.10 9.59
N SER A 658 7.74 8.92 9.00
CA SER A 658 8.37 8.52 7.73
C SER A 658 7.40 8.48 6.55
N GLY A 659 6.08 8.54 6.79
CA GLY A 659 5.06 8.30 5.77
C GLY A 659 4.98 6.83 5.40
N LEU A 660 4.81 6.54 4.11
CA LEU A 660 4.85 5.16 3.61
C LEU A 660 6.27 4.59 3.71
N ARG A 661 6.43 3.47 4.39
CA ARG A 661 7.66 2.68 4.39
C ARG A 661 7.46 1.41 3.57
N VAL A 662 8.49 1.04 2.83
CA VAL A 662 8.49 -0.13 1.95
C VAL A 662 9.63 -1.03 2.35
N ALA A 663 9.34 -2.27 2.73
CA ALA A 663 10.33 -3.31 2.95
C ALA A 663 10.23 -4.36 1.86
N MET A 664 11.35 -4.69 1.24
CA MET A 664 11.44 -5.65 0.14
C MET A 664 12.44 -6.76 0.46
N GLN A 665 11.98 -8.01 0.45
CA GLN A 665 12.84 -9.18 0.50
C GLN A 665 13.17 -9.58 -0.93
N LEU A 666 14.45 -9.64 -1.24
CA LEU A 666 14.90 -9.76 -2.62
C LEU A 666 15.09 -11.21 -3.07
N PRO A 667 14.70 -11.52 -4.32
CA PRO A 667 15.11 -12.77 -4.97
C PRO A 667 16.64 -12.83 -5.15
N THR A 668 17.16 -14.00 -5.50
CA THR A 668 18.58 -14.24 -5.78
C THR A 668 18.85 -14.39 -7.28
N LEU A 669 20.10 -14.22 -7.68
CA LEU A 669 20.58 -14.47 -9.05
C LEU A 669 21.30 -15.82 -9.18
N LYS A 670 21.22 -16.65 -8.13
CA LYS A 670 21.66 -18.04 -8.11
C LYS A 670 20.48 -18.97 -8.35
N SER A 671 20.64 -19.91 -9.27
CA SER A 671 19.55 -20.80 -9.70
C SER A 671 19.22 -21.90 -8.70
N LYS A 672 20.21 -22.35 -7.91
CA LYS A 672 20.09 -23.35 -6.83
C LYS A 672 21.35 -23.37 -5.97
N SER A 673 21.26 -23.90 -4.75
CA SER A 673 22.42 -24.30 -3.95
C SER A 673 22.11 -25.58 -3.18
N SER A 674 23.10 -26.45 -2.99
CA SER A 674 22.87 -27.67 -2.22
C SER A 674 22.58 -27.34 -0.76
N PHE A 675 23.10 -26.21 -0.25
CA PHE A 675 22.81 -25.75 1.10
C PHE A 675 21.34 -25.38 1.31
N GLU A 676 20.73 -24.67 0.37
CA GLU A 676 19.32 -24.27 0.44
C GLU A 676 18.40 -25.48 0.17
N GLU A 677 18.73 -26.32 -0.83
CA GLU A 677 17.98 -27.54 -1.15
C GLU A 677 17.96 -28.54 0.02
N ASN A 678 19.10 -28.79 0.67
CA ASN A 678 19.18 -29.67 1.85
C ASN A 678 18.41 -29.14 3.07
N LYS A 679 18.03 -27.86 3.06
CA LYS A 679 17.17 -27.24 4.08
C LYS A 679 15.70 -27.15 3.62
N GLY A 680 15.35 -27.82 2.51
CA GLY A 680 14.00 -27.82 1.94
C GLY A 680 13.55 -26.45 1.44
N LYS A 681 14.49 -25.55 1.10
CA LYS A 681 14.20 -24.17 0.70
C LYS A 681 14.18 -24.03 -0.82
N THR A 682 13.17 -23.34 -1.34
CA THR A 682 13.12 -22.92 -2.75
C THR A 682 13.34 -21.42 -2.80
N THR A 683 14.27 -20.97 -3.63
CA THR A 683 14.63 -19.55 -3.73
C THR A 683 14.00 -18.92 -4.97
N ASP A 684 13.47 -17.70 -4.83
CA ASP A 684 12.96 -16.96 -5.97
C ASP A 684 14.12 -16.34 -6.75
N PHE A 685 13.99 -16.33 -8.07
CA PHE A 685 15.03 -15.84 -8.97
C PHE A 685 14.70 -14.46 -9.53
N GLY A 686 15.71 -13.59 -9.67
CA GLY A 686 15.62 -12.36 -10.45
C GLY A 686 15.98 -11.11 -9.64
N VAL A 687 15.31 -9.99 -9.94
CA VAL A 687 15.53 -8.69 -9.29
C VAL A 687 14.23 -8.07 -8.80
N GLY A 688 14.28 -7.39 -7.66
CA GLY A 688 13.20 -6.54 -7.19
C GLY A 688 13.28 -5.15 -7.83
N LEU A 689 12.15 -4.59 -8.26
CA LEU A 689 12.03 -3.23 -8.77
C LEU A 689 11.12 -2.42 -7.82
N LEU A 690 11.57 -1.22 -7.47
CA LEU A 690 10.83 -0.27 -6.66
C LEU A 690 10.91 1.13 -7.27
N LYS A 691 9.76 1.71 -7.61
CA LYS A 691 9.63 3.14 -7.92
C LYS A 691 8.91 3.81 -6.76
N VAL A 692 9.41 4.95 -6.29
CA VAL A 692 8.75 5.73 -5.25
C VAL A 692 8.59 7.17 -5.68
N TRP A 693 7.44 7.73 -5.33
CA TRP A 693 7.19 9.16 -5.45
C TRP A 693 7.08 9.76 -4.06
N SER A 694 7.86 10.82 -3.86
CA SER A 694 8.01 11.46 -2.55
C SER A 694 7.83 12.97 -2.65
N HIS A 695 7.42 13.57 -1.54
CA HIS A 695 7.35 15.01 -1.37
C HIS A 695 8.00 15.38 -0.03
N LYS A 696 9.00 16.26 -0.05
CA LYS A 696 9.77 16.66 1.15
C LYS A 696 10.29 15.46 1.96
N GLY A 697 10.84 14.44 1.28
CA GLY A 697 11.38 13.23 1.92
C GLY A 697 10.33 12.23 2.46
N ARG A 698 9.03 12.53 2.35
CA ARG A 698 7.95 11.58 2.69
C ARG A 698 7.50 10.82 1.45
N VAL A 699 7.50 9.49 1.53
CA VAL A 699 7.00 8.63 0.45
C VAL A 699 5.48 8.58 0.51
N MET A 700 4.85 8.81 -0.65
CA MET A 700 3.40 8.83 -0.77
C MET A 700 2.85 7.70 -1.63
N VAL A 701 3.61 7.31 -2.66
CA VAL A 701 3.25 6.31 -3.66
C VAL A 701 4.45 5.41 -3.93
N SER A 702 4.19 4.12 -4.08
CA SER A 702 5.18 3.10 -4.45
C SER A 702 4.65 2.26 -5.60
N GLU A 703 5.49 1.91 -6.56
CA GLU A 703 5.24 0.87 -7.56
C GLU A 703 6.28 -0.23 -7.38
N THR A 704 5.81 -1.46 -7.29
CA THR A 704 6.65 -2.61 -6.97
C THR A 704 6.50 -3.69 -8.02
N ASN A 705 7.62 -4.34 -8.38
CA ASN A 705 7.60 -5.50 -9.26
C ASN A 705 8.76 -6.45 -8.95
N PHE A 706 8.68 -7.69 -9.46
CA PHE A 706 9.80 -8.62 -9.50
C PHE A 706 10.05 -9.03 -10.95
N LEU A 707 11.28 -8.85 -11.42
CA LEU A 707 11.67 -9.09 -12.80
C LEU A 707 12.61 -10.28 -12.91
N GLY A 708 12.64 -10.89 -14.09
CA GLY A 708 13.55 -11.99 -14.42
C GLY A 708 12.94 -13.37 -14.21
N VAL A 709 13.27 -14.27 -15.12
CA VAL A 709 12.85 -15.69 -15.12
C VAL A 709 14.11 -16.53 -14.97
N ASN A 710 14.07 -17.54 -14.10
CA ASN A 710 15.22 -18.41 -13.87
C ASN A 710 15.60 -19.12 -15.18
N PRO A 711 16.79 -18.87 -15.74
CA PRO A 711 17.17 -19.47 -17.02
C PRO A 711 17.46 -20.98 -16.91
N ARG A 712 17.51 -21.55 -15.69
CA ARG A 712 17.91 -22.95 -15.40
C ARG A 712 19.25 -23.35 -16.03
N GLU A 713 20.11 -22.39 -16.30
CA GLU A 713 21.45 -22.64 -16.83
C GLU A 713 22.39 -23.01 -15.68
N SER A 714 23.14 -24.11 -15.84
CA SER A 714 24.26 -24.44 -14.97
C SER A 714 25.46 -24.82 -15.83
N LEU A 715 26.61 -24.21 -15.57
CA LEU A 715 27.87 -24.57 -16.19
C LEU A 715 28.60 -25.53 -15.24
N SER A 716 28.87 -26.76 -15.65
CA SER A 716 29.58 -27.70 -14.78
C SER A 716 31.10 -27.51 -14.90
N ASN A 717 31.82 -27.73 -13.79
CA ASN A 717 33.29 -27.81 -13.81
C ASN A 717 33.79 -28.84 -14.82
N LYS A 718 33.06 -29.96 -15.01
CA LYS A 718 33.39 -30.98 -16.01
C LYS A 718 33.35 -30.40 -17.42
N ASP A 719 32.36 -29.57 -17.75
CA ASP A 719 32.23 -29.00 -19.10
C ASP A 719 33.31 -27.94 -19.38
N ILE A 720 33.70 -27.15 -18.38
CA ILE A 720 34.81 -26.20 -18.49
C ILE A 720 36.12 -26.94 -18.77
N VAL A 721 36.41 -27.98 -17.98
CA VAL A 721 37.63 -28.79 -18.17
C VAL A 721 37.61 -29.48 -19.53
N ARG A 722 36.47 -30.03 -19.97
CA ARG A 722 36.33 -30.60 -21.32
C ARG A 722 36.57 -29.58 -22.42
N GLY A 723 36.06 -28.36 -22.27
CA GLY A 723 36.31 -27.25 -23.19
C GLY A 723 37.80 -26.94 -23.30
N LEU A 724 38.48 -26.75 -22.17
CA LEU A 724 39.91 -26.49 -22.11
C LEU A 724 40.74 -27.62 -22.75
N LEU A 725 40.42 -28.88 -22.45
CA LEU A 725 41.11 -30.04 -23.03
C LEU A 725 40.89 -30.14 -24.54
N ARG A 726 39.68 -29.84 -25.02
CA ARG A 726 39.38 -29.80 -26.45
C ARG A 726 40.16 -28.68 -27.14
N ASP A 727 40.17 -27.49 -26.57
CA ASP A 727 40.84 -26.31 -27.13
C ASP A 727 42.38 -26.49 -27.11
N ALA A 728 42.90 -27.26 -26.15
CA ALA A 728 44.29 -27.70 -26.09
C ALA A 728 44.63 -28.89 -27.01
N GLY A 729 43.67 -29.41 -27.79
CA GLY A 729 43.89 -30.53 -28.73
C GLY A 729 43.99 -31.92 -28.11
N VAL A 730 43.61 -32.08 -26.84
CA VAL A 730 43.70 -33.35 -26.07
C VAL A 730 42.54 -34.31 -26.39
N GLY A 731 41.61 -33.91 -27.27
CA GLY A 731 40.39 -34.66 -27.62
C GLY A 731 40.57 -36.06 -28.23
N LYS A 732 41.81 -36.51 -28.49
CA LYS A 732 42.11 -37.88 -28.95
C LYS A 732 42.34 -38.90 -27.83
N TRP A 733 42.54 -38.46 -26.58
CA TRP A 733 43.02 -39.34 -25.48
C TRP A 733 42.04 -39.52 -24.33
N VAL A 734 40.88 -38.89 -24.39
CA VAL A 734 39.86 -38.97 -23.32
C VAL A 734 38.58 -39.49 -23.94
N ASP A 735 38.27 -40.77 -23.71
CA ASP A 735 36.94 -41.29 -24.01
C ASP A 735 35.97 -40.58 -23.05
N LEU A 736 35.24 -39.60 -23.58
CA LEU A 736 34.38 -38.69 -22.80
C LEU A 736 33.23 -39.40 -22.08
N LYS A 737 33.11 -40.72 -22.23
CA LYS A 737 32.18 -41.61 -21.52
C LYS A 737 32.66 -42.06 -20.13
N GLU A 738 33.96 -42.04 -19.83
CA GLU A 738 34.49 -42.61 -18.55
C GLU A 738 34.51 -41.63 -17.36
N ILE A 739 34.10 -40.36 -17.55
CA ILE A 739 34.02 -39.35 -16.47
C ILE A 739 32.57 -39.21 -15.94
N GLN A 740 31.72 -40.23 -16.08
CA GLN A 740 30.42 -40.26 -15.40
C GLN A 740 30.61 -40.55 -13.91
#